data_AF-A0A173XSY8-F1
#
_entry.id   AF-A0A173XSY8-F1
#
_cell.length_a   1.000
_cell.length_b   1.000
_cell.length_c   1.000
_cell.angle_alpha   90.00
_cell.angle_beta   90.00
_cell.angle_gamma   90.00
#
_symmetry.space_group_name_H-M   'P 1'
#
loop_
_entity.id
_entity.type
_entity.pdbx_description
1 polymer ?
#
loop_
_entity_poly.entity_id
_entity_poly.type
_entity_poly.pdbx_seq_one_letter_code
_entity_poly.pdbx_strand_id
1 'polypeptide(L)'
;MKRNVITINDNLGTIALGFSKAGYDVRAIYINFSDKISYTVCGDNWGAIVRDNNWDDVCDNDELDLSNIDCLAGRLRISSISRAGCKDRSIICQNERELRAIIDILEGIHPRCFLLQCANRIQGNNIISDLCEEIKHMGYTVDIKSFNTRNITGFPVKEKGSFIIGALNHNDINLEFLDNIDSRDYLIDEFLEAKSDDKWYYNIKQDLLYRSEIDNRDGVLCWNKDRYKYEKNIFWNPRMIPLIVQTGSVRKITHREIARLKGIPDEYLLNIRNKSNLYQQLMFIPNVFLIQQIAFSLCLSDREEDYLSRMVLKSKRFKEILFAYFAHKNMENSLYNAEEDSMIDFRYVTDSATYCFVFKIYNNNSGIENRILAISKKIYENENLSETIPILVIGNVVGNESKKYVEKEFGFFVWDVENILWMLQECPKLRSEFVSMLSFNVTDITPQKIEQKLFVQKKENLVKWDLQERLRTIKPGQADAREYEQLCVDILKYLFSENVEFFDEQKKSNNRLYRFDFCGKIRTINTSEFFDTVQKFFGTKYLIFEFKNYEKAISQKEIYTTEKYLYEKALRKVAIIISRKGMDENAQKASRGSLRELGKLIIGLSDEDVNKLIDMKDNDEDPSDYLQVLLDNMLIDLEK
;
A
#
# COMPACT_ATOMS: atom_id res chain seq x y z
N MET A 1 -23.59 -17.95 18.73
CA MET A 1 -25.05 -17.81 18.52
C MET A 1 -25.28 -17.31 17.10
N LYS A 2 -26.37 -17.71 16.45
CA LYS A 2 -26.74 -17.17 15.13
C LYS A 2 -27.35 -15.78 15.36
N ARG A 3 -26.79 -14.74 14.75
CA ARG A 3 -27.21 -13.34 14.93
C ARG A 3 -28.55 -13.10 14.23
N ASN A 4 -29.48 -12.39 14.84
CA ASN A 4 -30.80 -12.12 14.27
C ASN A 4 -30.85 -10.72 13.64
N VAL A 5 -31.44 -10.61 12.45
CA VAL A 5 -31.62 -9.33 11.76
C VAL A 5 -33.06 -9.13 11.31
N ILE A 6 -33.52 -7.88 11.40
CA ILE A 6 -34.72 -7.40 10.71
C ILE A 6 -34.30 -6.41 9.63
N THR A 7 -34.97 -6.46 8.49
CA THR A 7 -34.75 -5.49 7.42
C THR A 7 -35.96 -4.61 7.16
N ILE A 8 -35.75 -3.31 6.95
CA ILE A 8 -36.79 -2.33 6.64
C ILE A 8 -36.52 -1.65 5.30
N ASN A 9 -37.59 -1.32 4.58
CA ASN A 9 -37.53 -0.72 3.25
C ASN A 9 -36.67 -1.52 2.24
N ASP A 10 -36.58 -2.84 2.42
CA ASP A 10 -35.77 -3.75 1.59
C ASP A 10 -36.60 -4.32 0.43
N ASN A 11 -36.99 -3.44 -0.49
CA ASN A 11 -37.95 -3.70 -1.57
C ASN A 11 -37.71 -5.00 -2.37
N LEU A 12 -36.46 -5.45 -2.54
CA LEU A 12 -36.14 -6.68 -3.26
C LEU A 12 -35.54 -7.77 -2.37
N GLY A 13 -35.53 -7.60 -1.04
CA GLY A 13 -34.96 -8.57 -0.09
C GLY A 13 -33.44 -8.70 -0.21
N THR A 14 -32.76 -7.67 -0.72
CA THR A 14 -31.33 -7.72 -1.08
C THR A 14 -30.42 -7.40 0.09
N ILE A 15 -30.87 -6.55 1.02
CA ILE A 15 -30.16 -6.33 2.28
C ILE A 15 -30.27 -7.61 3.11
N ALA A 16 -31.47 -8.18 3.22
CA ALA A 16 -31.70 -9.46 3.87
C ALA A 16 -30.82 -10.58 3.28
N LEU A 17 -30.69 -10.62 1.95
CA LEU A 17 -29.82 -11.59 1.28
C LEU A 17 -28.34 -11.41 1.68
N GLY A 18 -27.86 -10.16 1.76
CA GLY A 18 -26.49 -9.86 2.19
C GLY A 18 -26.22 -10.31 3.62
N PHE A 19 -27.13 -10.01 4.55
CA PHE A 19 -27.03 -10.44 5.95
C PHE A 19 -27.13 -11.97 6.10
N SER A 20 -28.05 -12.61 5.38
CA SER A 20 -28.16 -14.07 5.36
C SER A 20 -26.86 -14.73 4.91
N LYS A 21 -26.22 -14.20 3.84
CA LYS A 21 -24.90 -14.64 3.37
C LYS A 21 -23.76 -14.35 4.36
N ALA A 22 -23.94 -13.40 5.28
CA ALA A 22 -23.02 -13.15 6.39
C ALA A 22 -23.29 -14.05 7.62
N GLY A 23 -24.28 -14.95 7.53
CA GLY A 23 -24.62 -15.92 8.58
C GLY A 23 -25.69 -15.46 9.57
N TYR A 24 -26.36 -14.34 9.31
CA TYR A 24 -27.48 -13.88 10.12
C TYR A 24 -28.75 -14.70 9.82
N ASP A 25 -29.61 -14.80 10.83
CA ASP A 25 -30.97 -15.28 10.71
C ASP A 25 -31.89 -14.09 10.42
N VAL A 26 -32.50 -14.07 9.23
CA VAL A 26 -33.42 -13.00 8.84
C VAL A 26 -34.79 -13.29 9.45
N ARG A 27 -35.20 -12.47 10.41
CA ARG A 27 -36.45 -12.65 11.16
C ARG A 27 -37.66 -12.05 10.47
N ALA A 28 -37.48 -10.87 9.87
CA ALA A 28 -38.52 -10.18 9.13
C ALA A 28 -37.96 -9.26 8.04
N ILE A 29 -38.72 -9.10 6.96
CA ILE A 29 -38.42 -8.18 5.86
C ILE A 29 -39.63 -7.28 5.65
N TYR A 30 -39.49 -6.02 6.05
CA TYR A 30 -40.54 -5.01 5.95
C TYR A 30 -40.44 -4.24 4.64
N ILE A 31 -41.48 -4.32 3.84
CA ILE A 31 -41.63 -3.64 2.54
C ILE A 31 -43.03 -3.06 2.40
N ASN A 32 -43.22 -2.14 1.45
CA ASN A 32 -44.55 -1.61 1.16
C ASN A 32 -45.30 -2.55 0.21
N PHE A 33 -46.36 -3.20 0.67
CA PHE A 33 -47.13 -4.19 -0.10
C PHE A 33 -47.88 -3.58 -1.29
N SER A 34 -48.10 -2.26 -1.30
CA SER A 34 -48.68 -1.59 -2.48
C SER A 34 -47.75 -1.67 -3.70
N ASP A 35 -46.45 -1.85 -3.50
CA ASP A 35 -45.49 -2.15 -4.56
C ASP A 35 -45.53 -3.64 -4.90
N LYS A 36 -46.39 -3.98 -5.85
CA LYS A 36 -46.64 -5.37 -6.29
C LYS A 36 -45.38 -6.09 -6.76
N ILE A 37 -44.38 -5.39 -7.32
CA ILE A 37 -43.13 -6.04 -7.76
C ILE A 37 -42.32 -6.44 -6.56
N SER A 38 -42.11 -5.49 -5.63
CA SER A 38 -41.39 -5.73 -4.38
C SER A 38 -42.03 -6.87 -3.58
N TYR A 39 -43.36 -6.81 -3.41
CA TYR A 39 -44.13 -7.85 -2.73
C TYR A 39 -43.96 -9.23 -3.38
N THR A 40 -44.09 -9.31 -4.70
CA THR A 40 -43.97 -10.61 -5.39
C THR A 40 -42.54 -11.16 -5.30
N VAL A 41 -41.52 -10.33 -5.57
CA VAL A 41 -40.12 -10.77 -5.52
C VAL A 41 -39.73 -11.20 -4.12
N CYS A 42 -40.05 -10.40 -3.09
CA CYS A 42 -39.76 -10.79 -1.72
C CYS A 42 -40.53 -12.05 -1.31
N GLY A 43 -41.83 -12.13 -1.64
CA GLY A 43 -42.66 -13.29 -1.31
C GLY A 43 -42.16 -14.59 -1.95
N ASP A 44 -41.76 -14.55 -3.22
CA ASP A 44 -41.25 -15.71 -3.95
C ASP A 44 -39.91 -16.23 -3.38
N ASN A 45 -39.06 -15.34 -2.85
CA ASN A 45 -37.73 -15.71 -2.33
C ASN A 45 -37.67 -15.94 -0.81
N TRP A 46 -38.52 -15.28 -0.03
CA TRP A 46 -38.46 -15.27 1.44
C TRP A 46 -39.73 -15.80 2.13
N GLY A 47 -40.85 -15.89 1.40
CA GLY A 47 -42.08 -16.46 1.93
C GLY A 47 -42.65 -15.71 3.13
N ALA A 48 -42.94 -16.44 4.21
CA ALA A 48 -43.74 -15.98 5.34
C ALA A 48 -43.09 -14.89 6.22
N ILE A 49 -41.79 -14.64 6.07
CA ILE A 49 -41.09 -13.60 6.86
C ILE A 49 -41.26 -12.19 6.27
N VAL A 50 -41.88 -12.07 5.09
CA VAL A 50 -42.15 -10.78 4.45
C VAL A 50 -43.37 -10.13 5.09
N ARG A 51 -43.23 -8.89 5.55
CA ARG A 51 -44.25 -8.14 6.29
C ARG A 51 -44.46 -6.75 5.66
N ASP A 52 -45.66 -6.20 5.82
CA ASP A 52 -45.97 -4.85 5.33
C ASP A 52 -45.32 -3.80 6.23
N ASN A 53 -44.93 -2.65 5.68
CA ASN A 53 -44.15 -1.64 6.38
C ASN A 53 -45.00 -0.74 7.31
N ASN A 54 -46.13 -1.24 7.82
CA ASN A 54 -46.93 -0.55 8.82
C ASN A 54 -46.36 -0.81 10.21
N TRP A 55 -45.50 0.09 10.69
CA TRP A 55 -44.77 -0.13 11.95
C TRP A 55 -45.65 -0.08 13.19
N ASP A 56 -46.76 0.68 13.14
CA ASP A 56 -47.73 0.74 14.23
C ASP A 56 -48.28 -0.67 14.56
N ASP A 57 -48.50 -1.50 13.54
CA ASP A 57 -48.97 -2.89 13.71
C ASP A 57 -47.86 -3.84 14.20
N VAL A 58 -46.58 -3.46 14.11
CA VAL A 58 -45.43 -4.33 14.47
C VAL A 58 -45.15 -4.30 15.96
N CYS A 59 -45.25 -3.13 16.59
CA CYS A 59 -45.09 -3.00 18.04
C CYS A 59 -46.27 -3.63 18.81
N ASP A 60 -47.43 -3.76 18.17
CA ASP A 60 -48.67 -4.23 18.80
C ASP A 60 -48.96 -5.74 18.58
N ASN A 61 -48.28 -6.43 17.65
CA ASN A 61 -48.53 -7.85 17.34
C ASN A 61 -47.42 -8.78 17.86
N ASP A 62 -47.71 -9.52 18.93
CA ASP A 62 -46.86 -10.48 19.67
C ASP A 62 -46.25 -11.68 18.89
N GLU A 63 -46.31 -11.74 17.56
CA GLU A 63 -45.79 -12.89 16.80
C GLU A 63 -44.25 -12.94 16.68
N LEU A 64 -43.59 -11.78 16.77
CA LEU A 64 -42.14 -11.67 16.63
C LEU A 64 -41.50 -11.20 17.93
N ASP A 65 -40.59 -12.00 18.50
CA ASP A 65 -39.81 -11.58 19.67
C ASP A 65 -38.78 -10.52 19.28
N LEU A 66 -39.17 -9.25 19.39
CA LEU A 66 -38.34 -8.09 19.08
C LEU A 66 -37.17 -7.93 20.07
N SER A 67 -37.24 -8.54 21.26
CA SER A 67 -36.18 -8.45 22.27
C SER A 67 -34.90 -9.23 21.89
N ASN A 68 -35.00 -10.10 20.89
CA ASN A 68 -33.91 -10.97 20.44
C ASN A 68 -33.34 -10.54 19.07
N ILE A 69 -33.41 -9.26 18.73
CA ILE A 69 -32.89 -8.74 17.45
C ILE A 69 -31.52 -8.09 17.67
N ASP A 70 -30.48 -8.67 17.07
CA ASP A 70 -29.13 -8.12 17.16
C ASP A 70 -28.96 -6.91 16.23
N CYS A 71 -29.56 -6.95 15.04
CA CYS A 71 -29.37 -5.90 14.04
C CYS A 71 -30.66 -5.45 13.35
N LEU A 72 -30.80 -4.14 13.16
CA LEU A 72 -31.76 -3.54 12.23
C LEU A 72 -31.02 -3.04 10.98
N ALA A 73 -31.41 -3.50 9.80
CA ALA A 73 -30.82 -3.02 8.55
C ALA A 73 -31.87 -2.47 7.60
N GLY A 74 -31.53 -1.53 6.73
CA GLY A 74 -32.53 -1.01 5.80
C GLY A 74 -32.10 0.16 4.97
N ARG A 75 -33.08 0.82 4.37
CA ARG A 75 -32.88 1.99 3.51
C ARG A 75 -33.61 3.19 4.09
N LEU A 76 -32.92 4.32 4.15
CA LEU A 76 -33.52 5.58 4.52
C LEU A 76 -34.11 6.25 3.26
N ARG A 77 -35.44 6.36 3.18
CA ARG A 77 -36.13 6.92 2.01
C ARG A 77 -36.29 8.45 2.11
N ILE A 78 -35.17 9.16 2.07
CA ILE A 78 -35.20 10.63 2.03
C ILE A 78 -34.92 11.18 0.63
N SER A 79 -35.70 12.20 0.25
CA SER A 79 -35.51 12.91 -1.00
C SER A 79 -34.52 14.06 -0.84
N SER A 80 -33.58 14.20 -1.77
CA SER A 80 -32.60 15.29 -1.75
C SER A 80 -33.27 16.65 -1.93
N ILE A 81 -33.03 17.56 -1.00
CA ILE A 81 -33.52 18.95 -1.08
C ILE A 81 -32.49 19.75 -1.87
N SER A 82 -32.72 19.98 -3.17
CA SER A 82 -31.90 20.93 -3.93
C SER A 82 -32.08 22.35 -3.39
N ARG A 83 -31.15 23.29 -3.65
CA ARG A 83 -31.33 24.72 -3.31
C ARG A 83 -32.63 25.32 -3.86
N ALA A 84 -33.17 24.78 -4.96
CA ALA A 84 -34.48 25.15 -5.51
C ALA A 84 -35.66 24.41 -4.85
N GLY A 85 -35.42 23.23 -4.27
CA GLY A 85 -36.40 22.38 -3.58
C GLY A 85 -36.57 22.67 -2.07
N CYS A 86 -35.72 23.52 -1.47
CA CYS A 86 -35.86 24.00 -0.08
C CYS A 86 -37.20 24.68 0.25
N LYS A 87 -38.07 24.89 -0.74
CA LYS A 87 -39.38 25.53 -0.58
C LYS A 87 -40.57 24.59 -0.73
N ASP A 88 -40.35 23.29 -1.04
CA ASP A 88 -41.45 22.33 -1.16
C ASP A 88 -41.77 21.68 0.19
N ARG A 89 -42.81 22.19 0.85
CA ARG A 89 -43.26 21.74 2.17
C ARG A 89 -43.69 20.26 2.16
N SER A 90 -44.13 19.72 1.02
CA SER A 90 -44.58 18.32 0.93
C SER A 90 -43.41 17.35 1.09
N ILE A 91 -42.27 17.65 0.46
CA ILE A 91 -41.04 16.84 0.52
C ILE A 91 -40.44 16.89 1.93
N ILE A 92 -40.46 18.06 2.57
CA ILE A 92 -39.98 18.23 3.94
C ILE A 92 -40.82 17.37 4.90
N CYS A 93 -42.14 17.47 4.85
CA CYS A 93 -43.03 16.67 5.70
C CYS A 93 -42.89 15.17 5.44
N GLN A 94 -42.64 14.74 4.19
CA GLN A 94 -42.40 13.33 3.88
C GLN A 94 -41.09 12.85 4.49
N ASN A 95 -40.01 13.62 4.36
CA ASN A 95 -38.72 13.28 4.96
C ASN A 95 -38.82 13.24 6.50
N GLU A 96 -39.50 14.20 7.14
CA GLU A 96 -39.72 14.20 8.60
C GLU A 96 -40.47 12.97 9.09
N ARG A 97 -41.50 12.51 8.36
CA ARG A 97 -42.23 11.28 8.70
C ARG A 97 -41.36 10.05 8.60
N GLU A 98 -40.55 9.94 7.53
CA GLU A 98 -39.64 8.81 7.36
C GLU A 98 -38.62 8.76 8.50
N LEU A 99 -38.06 9.91 8.89
CA LEU A 99 -37.06 9.98 9.97
C LEU A 99 -37.68 9.63 11.32
N ARG A 100 -38.86 10.16 11.62
CA ARG A 100 -39.58 9.80 12.85
C ARG A 100 -39.90 8.31 12.90
N ALA A 101 -40.35 7.72 11.80
CA ALA A 101 -40.58 6.28 11.75
C ALA A 101 -39.30 5.48 12.06
N ILE A 102 -38.13 5.91 11.56
CA ILE A 102 -36.85 5.26 11.88
C ILE A 102 -36.50 5.37 13.37
N ILE A 103 -36.74 6.53 13.98
CA ILE A 103 -36.56 6.74 15.42
C ILE A 103 -37.48 5.81 16.22
N ASP A 104 -38.78 5.79 15.90
CA ASP A 104 -39.76 4.96 16.59
C ASP A 104 -39.41 3.46 16.47
N ILE A 105 -38.91 3.03 15.30
CA ILE A 105 -38.39 1.66 15.08
C ILE A 105 -37.20 1.37 15.99
N LEU A 106 -36.21 2.27 16.04
CA LEU A 106 -35.00 2.09 16.83
C LEU A 106 -35.28 2.12 18.34
N GLU A 107 -36.23 2.93 18.80
CA GLU A 107 -36.69 2.95 20.19
C GLU A 107 -37.44 1.66 20.56
N GLY A 108 -38.30 1.16 19.66
CA GLY A 108 -39.11 -0.04 19.91
C GLY A 108 -38.30 -1.33 19.89
N ILE A 109 -37.39 -1.51 18.94
CA ILE A 109 -36.55 -2.72 18.85
C ILE A 109 -35.32 -2.62 19.75
N HIS A 110 -34.70 -1.44 19.79
CA HIS A 110 -33.44 -1.16 20.47
C HIS A 110 -32.32 -2.18 20.18
N PRO A 111 -31.98 -2.44 18.90
CA PRO A 111 -31.05 -3.50 18.50
C PRO A 111 -29.61 -3.20 18.93
N ARG A 112 -28.76 -4.23 19.02
CA ARG A 112 -27.32 -4.03 19.31
C ARG A 112 -26.64 -3.15 18.27
N CYS A 113 -26.96 -3.33 16.99
CA CYS A 113 -26.47 -2.52 15.89
C CYS A 113 -27.57 -2.12 14.90
N PHE A 114 -27.34 -1.06 14.13
CA PHE A 114 -28.15 -0.75 12.96
C PHE A 114 -27.33 -0.34 11.74
N LEU A 115 -27.90 -0.54 10.55
CA LEU A 115 -27.33 -0.19 9.25
C LEU A 115 -28.39 0.42 8.33
N LEU A 116 -28.30 1.72 8.05
CA LEU A 116 -29.25 2.42 7.16
C LEU A 116 -28.54 2.95 5.92
N GLN A 117 -28.85 2.38 4.76
CA GLN A 117 -28.36 2.88 3.47
C GLN A 117 -29.02 4.22 3.12
N CYS A 118 -28.21 5.19 2.72
CA CYS A 118 -28.65 6.50 2.23
C CYS A 118 -27.85 6.93 0.97
N ALA A 119 -28.34 7.96 0.29
CA ALA A 119 -27.65 8.55 -0.87
C ALA A 119 -26.49 9.49 -0.45
N ASN A 120 -25.39 9.51 -1.21
CA ASN A 120 -24.20 10.31 -0.84
C ASN A 120 -24.43 11.83 -0.75
N ARG A 121 -25.45 12.36 -1.45
CA ARG A 121 -25.77 13.81 -1.44
C ARG A 121 -26.36 14.32 -0.13
N ILE A 122 -26.33 13.50 0.91
CA ILE A 122 -26.94 13.75 2.21
C ILE A 122 -25.89 14.18 3.26
N GLN A 123 -24.60 13.92 3.03
CA GLN A 123 -23.53 14.41 3.92
C GLN A 123 -23.57 15.95 4.01
N GLY A 124 -23.59 16.47 5.24
CA GLY A 124 -23.72 17.90 5.52
C GLY A 124 -25.16 18.44 5.49
N ASN A 125 -26.18 17.58 5.39
CA ASN A 125 -27.58 17.98 5.54
C ASN A 125 -27.98 18.01 7.02
N ASN A 126 -28.40 19.17 7.52
CA ASN A 126 -28.79 19.38 8.91
C ASN A 126 -29.81 18.35 9.42
N ILE A 127 -30.78 17.95 8.58
CA ILE A 127 -31.82 16.98 8.95
C ILE A 127 -31.23 15.61 9.36
N ILE A 128 -30.09 15.24 8.77
CA ILE A 128 -29.46 13.95 9.02
C ILE A 128 -28.49 14.02 10.18
N SER A 129 -27.88 15.19 10.38
CA SER A 129 -27.19 15.50 11.63
C SER A 129 -28.16 15.42 12.82
N ASP A 130 -29.35 15.99 12.70
CA ASP A 130 -30.39 15.97 13.74
C ASP A 130 -30.82 14.53 14.06
N LEU A 131 -31.11 13.71 13.03
CA LEU A 131 -31.36 12.27 13.21
C LEU A 131 -30.23 11.57 13.95
N CYS A 132 -28.97 11.83 13.59
CA CYS A 132 -27.83 11.18 14.22
C CYS A 132 -27.68 11.60 15.69
N GLU A 133 -27.96 12.86 16.03
CA GLU A 133 -27.96 13.32 17.43
C GLU A 133 -29.09 12.67 18.24
N GLU A 134 -30.29 12.56 17.69
CA GLU A 134 -31.39 11.84 18.34
C GLU A 134 -31.05 10.37 18.60
N ILE A 135 -30.46 9.67 17.62
CA ILE A 135 -30.03 8.28 17.79
C ILE A 135 -28.89 8.17 18.82
N LYS A 136 -27.97 9.14 18.91
CA LYS A 136 -26.95 9.18 19.96
C LYS A 136 -27.57 9.35 21.36
N HIS A 137 -28.63 10.14 21.49
CA HIS A 137 -29.36 10.26 22.75
C HIS A 137 -29.99 8.95 23.23
N MET A 138 -30.27 8.01 22.30
CA MET A 138 -30.68 6.64 22.63
C MET A 138 -29.53 5.73 23.09
N GLY A 139 -28.30 6.23 23.16
CA GLY A 139 -27.13 5.48 23.66
C GLY A 139 -26.27 4.83 22.58
N TYR A 140 -26.57 5.05 21.29
CA TYR A 140 -25.75 4.53 20.21
C TYR A 140 -24.52 5.40 19.95
N THR A 141 -23.40 4.74 19.65
CA THR A 141 -22.38 5.33 18.80
C THR A 141 -22.88 5.35 17.35
N VAL A 142 -22.68 6.45 16.63
CA VAL A 142 -23.19 6.63 15.27
C VAL A 142 -22.10 7.19 14.36
N ASP A 143 -21.95 6.59 13.19
CA ASP A 143 -21.01 6.99 12.14
C ASP A 143 -21.68 7.00 10.76
N ILE A 144 -21.24 7.89 9.87
CA ILE A 144 -21.70 7.96 8.48
C ILE A 144 -20.53 7.62 7.56
N LYS A 145 -20.61 6.45 6.92
CA LYS A 145 -19.54 5.96 6.05
C LYS A 145 -19.96 5.95 4.59
N SER A 146 -19.11 6.52 3.75
CA SER A 146 -19.26 6.48 2.29
C SER A 146 -18.45 5.33 1.71
N PHE A 147 -19.00 4.66 0.71
CA PHE A 147 -18.38 3.49 0.09
C PHE A 147 -18.48 3.53 -1.42
N ASN A 148 -17.51 2.88 -2.07
CA ASN A 148 -17.54 2.58 -3.49
C ASN A 148 -17.66 1.06 -3.67
N THR A 149 -18.73 0.63 -4.34
CA THR A 149 -19.05 -0.79 -4.55
C THR A 149 -17.91 -1.52 -5.26
N ARG A 150 -17.28 -0.93 -6.28
CA ARG A 150 -16.11 -1.54 -6.93
C ARG A 150 -14.98 -1.75 -5.93
N ASN A 151 -14.71 -0.77 -5.08
CA ASN A 151 -13.57 -0.82 -4.16
C ASN A 151 -13.70 -1.97 -3.17
N ILE A 152 -14.92 -2.33 -2.75
CA ILE A 152 -15.10 -3.43 -1.79
C ILE A 152 -15.32 -4.76 -2.50
N THR A 153 -16.09 -4.76 -3.59
CA THR A 153 -16.60 -6.00 -4.21
C THR A 153 -15.81 -6.46 -5.43
N GLY A 154 -15.06 -5.55 -6.08
CA GLY A 154 -14.38 -5.77 -7.35
C GLY A 154 -15.32 -5.89 -8.56
N PHE A 155 -16.64 -5.74 -8.37
CA PHE A 155 -17.60 -5.79 -9.46
C PHE A 155 -17.43 -4.57 -10.37
N PRO A 156 -17.69 -4.68 -11.69
CA PRO A 156 -17.41 -3.64 -12.66
C PRO A 156 -18.47 -2.52 -12.66
N VAL A 157 -18.77 -1.99 -11.47
CA VAL A 157 -19.83 -1.03 -11.20
C VAL A 157 -19.29 0.16 -10.41
N LYS A 158 -19.40 1.36 -10.97
CA LYS A 158 -19.10 2.64 -10.31
C LYS A 158 -20.32 3.13 -9.54
N GLU A 159 -20.55 2.53 -8.39
CA GLU A 159 -21.66 2.84 -7.49
C GLU A 159 -21.11 3.35 -6.16
N LYS A 160 -21.37 4.63 -5.88
CA LYS A 160 -21.10 5.25 -4.59
C LYS A 160 -22.38 5.27 -3.75
N GLY A 161 -22.26 4.83 -2.50
CA GLY A 161 -23.33 4.82 -1.50
C GLY A 161 -22.84 5.38 -0.17
N SER A 162 -23.75 5.73 0.73
CA SER A 162 -23.43 6.04 2.12
C SER A 162 -24.30 5.19 3.04
N PHE A 163 -23.80 4.88 4.22
CA PHE A 163 -24.56 4.22 5.28
C PHE A 163 -24.43 4.99 6.57
N ILE A 164 -25.54 5.10 7.30
CA ILE A 164 -25.56 5.49 8.71
C ILE A 164 -25.50 4.19 9.50
N ILE A 165 -24.48 4.05 10.32
CA ILE A 165 -24.19 2.82 11.06
C ILE A 165 -24.07 3.19 12.53
N GLY A 166 -24.64 2.38 13.41
CA GLY A 166 -24.43 2.59 14.84
C GLY A 166 -24.59 1.35 15.68
N ALA A 167 -24.04 1.40 16.88
CA ALA A 167 -24.11 0.33 17.86
C ALA A 167 -24.20 0.87 19.29
N LEU A 168 -24.89 0.11 20.14
CA LEU A 168 -24.95 0.36 21.59
C LEU A 168 -23.58 0.14 22.24
N ASN A 169 -22.83 -0.87 21.77
CA ASN A 169 -21.43 -1.07 22.13
C ASN A 169 -20.54 -0.84 20.91
N HIS A 170 -19.59 0.09 21.02
CA HIS A 170 -18.63 0.39 19.95
C HIS A 170 -17.86 -0.83 19.43
N ASN A 171 -17.60 -1.82 20.30
CA ASN A 171 -16.91 -3.06 19.95
C ASN A 171 -17.72 -3.99 19.03
N ASP A 172 -19.04 -3.78 18.94
CA ASP A 172 -19.88 -4.56 18.03
C ASP A 172 -19.63 -4.19 16.56
N ILE A 173 -18.85 -3.13 16.27
CA ILE A 173 -18.58 -2.62 14.92
C ILE A 173 -17.07 -2.53 14.67
N ASN A 174 -16.60 -3.12 13.57
CA ASN A 174 -15.23 -2.91 13.06
C ASN A 174 -15.23 -2.70 11.54
N LEU A 175 -15.38 -1.43 11.11
CA LEU A 175 -15.44 -1.06 9.69
C LEU A 175 -14.06 -0.87 9.05
N GLU A 176 -13.00 -0.66 9.82
CA GLU A 176 -11.63 -0.52 9.30
C GLU A 176 -11.16 -1.78 8.55
N PHE A 177 -11.76 -2.94 8.86
CA PHE A 177 -11.56 -4.15 8.09
C PHE A 177 -11.90 -3.98 6.60
N LEU A 178 -12.92 -3.19 6.26
CA LEU A 178 -13.41 -3.04 4.89
C LEU A 178 -12.36 -2.41 3.95
N ASP A 179 -11.53 -1.51 4.47
CA ASP A 179 -10.43 -0.88 3.73
C ASP A 179 -9.29 -1.87 3.41
N ASN A 180 -9.26 -2.98 4.13
CA ASN A 180 -8.26 -4.04 4.01
C ASN A 180 -8.75 -5.23 3.16
N ILE A 181 -9.97 -5.21 2.62
CA ILE A 181 -10.49 -6.27 1.77
C ILE A 181 -9.90 -6.19 0.37
N ASP A 182 -9.26 -7.28 -0.06
CA ASP A 182 -8.83 -7.46 -1.44
C ASP A 182 -9.83 -8.37 -2.17
N SER A 183 -10.76 -7.71 -2.87
CA SER A 183 -11.65 -8.36 -3.82
C SER A 183 -10.99 -8.52 -5.18
N ARG A 184 -11.32 -9.62 -5.87
CA ARG A 184 -10.92 -9.82 -7.27
C ARG A 184 -11.65 -8.82 -8.17
N ASP A 185 -10.97 -8.27 -9.16
CA ASP A 185 -11.63 -7.45 -10.19
C ASP A 185 -12.30 -8.34 -11.24
N TYR A 186 -13.62 -8.18 -11.40
CA TYR A 186 -14.40 -8.91 -12.38
C TYR A 186 -14.53 -8.13 -13.70
N LEU A 187 -14.52 -8.84 -14.82
CA LEU A 187 -14.85 -8.28 -16.12
C LEU A 187 -16.38 -8.20 -16.30
N ILE A 188 -16.85 -7.21 -17.06
CA ILE A 188 -18.29 -7.08 -17.36
C ILE A 188 -18.82 -8.33 -18.05
N ASP A 189 -18.04 -8.91 -18.96
CA ASP A 189 -18.40 -10.10 -19.73
C ASP A 189 -18.69 -11.33 -18.85
N GLU A 190 -18.14 -11.41 -17.64
CA GLU A 190 -18.44 -12.47 -16.67
C GLU A 190 -19.90 -12.42 -16.18
N PHE A 191 -20.57 -11.28 -16.30
CA PHE A 191 -21.95 -11.08 -15.85
C PHE A 191 -22.97 -11.16 -16.99
N LEU A 192 -22.50 -11.04 -18.24
CA LEU A 192 -23.36 -10.97 -19.42
C LEU A 192 -23.96 -12.34 -19.77
N GLU A 193 -25.21 -12.34 -20.19
CA GLU A 193 -25.87 -13.50 -20.77
C GLU A 193 -25.45 -13.65 -22.25
N ALA A 194 -25.53 -14.89 -22.75
CA ALA A 194 -25.64 -15.09 -24.19
C ALA A 194 -26.84 -14.28 -24.72
N LYS A 195 -26.77 -13.83 -25.98
CA LYS A 195 -27.77 -12.93 -26.60
C LYS A 195 -29.20 -13.26 -26.14
N SER A 196 -29.94 -12.23 -25.75
CA SER A 196 -31.32 -12.40 -25.29
C SER A 196 -32.27 -12.55 -26.48
N ASP A 197 -33.20 -13.50 -26.40
CA ASP A 197 -34.24 -13.68 -27.42
C ASP A 197 -35.38 -12.65 -27.32
N ASP A 198 -35.42 -11.86 -26.25
CA ASP A 198 -36.49 -10.90 -25.99
C ASP A 198 -36.24 -9.56 -26.71
N LYS A 199 -37.05 -9.31 -27.75
CA LYS A 199 -36.99 -8.10 -28.58
C LYS A 199 -37.09 -6.79 -27.78
N TRP A 200 -37.66 -6.79 -26.58
CA TRP A 200 -37.78 -5.59 -25.74
C TRP A 200 -36.41 -4.98 -25.40
N TYR A 201 -35.38 -5.81 -25.20
CA TYR A 201 -34.03 -5.32 -24.87
C TYR A 201 -33.36 -4.61 -26.04
N TYR A 202 -33.78 -4.88 -27.27
CA TYR A 202 -33.27 -4.25 -28.49
C TYR A 202 -34.04 -2.98 -28.88
N ASN A 203 -35.16 -2.69 -28.22
CA ASN A 203 -35.94 -1.48 -28.47
C ASN A 203 -35.27 -0.25 -27.83
N ILE A 204 -34.34 0.35 -28.57
CA ILE A 204 -33.57 1.54 -28.19
C ILE A 204 -33.94 2.70 -29.11
N LYS A 205 -34.16 3.87 -28.51
CA LYS A 205 -34.38 5.13 -29.23
C LYS A 205 -33.12 5.51 -30.01
N GLN A 206 -33.20 5.45 -31.34
CA GLN A 206 -32.06 5.60 -32.25
C GLN A 206 -31.46 7.01 -32.25
N ASP A 207 -32.27 8.03 -31.94
CA ASP A 207 -31.85 9.43 -31.78
C ASP A 207 -30.92 9.64 -30.58
N LEU A 208 -30.86 8.70 -29.65
CA LEU A 208 -29.96 8.73 -28.48
C LEU A 208 -28.61 8.04 -28.74
N LEU A 209 -28.42 7.45 -29.93
CA LEU A 209 -27.24 6.68 -30.32
C LEU A 209 -26.46 7.41 -31.42
N TYR A 210 -25.29 7.96 -31.09
CA TYR A 210 -24.41 8.55 -32.11
C TYR A 210 -23.62 7.45 -32.84
N ARG A 211 -23.81 7.32 -34.16
CA ARG A 211 -23.18 6.29 -35.01
C ARG A 211 -21.65 6.24 -34.90
N SER A 212 -20.98 7.37 -34.67
CA SER A 212 -19.52 7.44 -34.51
C SER A 212 -18.97 6.70 -33.28
N GLU A 213 -19.84 6.26 -32.36
CA GLU A 213 -19.42 5.48 -31.19
C GLU A 213 -19.67 3.96 -31.36
N ILE A 214 -20.53 3.51 -32.28
CA ILE A 214 -20.97 2.10 -32.34
C ILE A 214 -20.06 1.21 -33.22
N ASP A 215 -19.21 1.81 -34.05
CA ASP A 215 -18.32 1.04 -34.93
C ASP A 215 -17.02 0.62 -34.22
N ASN A 216 -16.76 -0.69 -34.21
CA ASN A 216 -15.48 -1.37 -33.94
C ASN A 216 -15.04 -1.65 -32.49
N ARG A 217 -15.92 -1.61 -31.48
CA ARG A 217 -15.56 -2.16 -30.16
C ARG A 217 -16.74 -2.71 -29.35
N ASP A 218 -16.52 -3.87 -28.73
CA ASP A 218 -17.41 -4.40 -27.71
C ASP A 218 -17.24 -3.58 -26.41
N GLY A 219 -18.30 -3.45 -25.62
CA GLY A 219 -18.24 -2.72 -24.36
C GLY A 219 -19.60 -2.25 -23.85
N VAL A 220 -19.57 -1.27 -22.94
CA VAL A 220 -20.77 -0.75 -22.28
C VAL A 220 -20.93 0.74 -22.49
N LEU A 221 -22.17 1.14 -22.77
CA LEU A 221 -22.61 2.52 -22.88
C LEU A 221 -23.45 2.90 -21.66
N CYS A 222 -23.03 3.94 -20.93
CA CYS A 222 -23.79 4.49 -19.81
C CYS A 222 -24.21 5.94 -20.08
N TRP A 223 -25.34 6.36 -19.50
CA TRP A 223 -25.89 7.69 -19.75
C TRP A 223 -25.18 8.78 -18.93
N ASN A 224 -24.41 9.63 -19.61
CA ASN A 224 -23.65 10.70 -18.98
C ASN A 224 -24.14 12.07 -19.45
N LYS A 225 -24.75 12.85 -18.53
CA LYS A 225 -25.39 14.16 -18.75
C LYS A 225 -26.54 14.10 -19.76
N ASP A 226 -26.22 14.10 -21.05
CA ASP A 226 -27.14 14.30 -22.17
C ASP A 226 -27.07 13.18 -23.23
N ARG A 227 -26.15 12.23 -23.09
CA ARG A 227 -25.95 11.15 -24.07
C ARG A 227 -25.39 9.87 -23.46
N TYR A 228 -25.52 8.76 -24.18
CA TYR A 228 -24.76 7.56 -23.92
C TYR A 228 -23.29 7.76 -24.30
N LYS A 229 -22.39 7.24 -23.47
CA LYS A 229 -20.94 7.22 -23.72
C LYS A 229 -20.39 5.87 -23.30
N TYR A 230 -19.31 5.44 -23.96
CA TYR A 230 -18.60 4.24 -23.53
C TYR A 230 -17.95 4.46 -22.18
N GLU A 231 -18.09 3.45 -21.34
CA GLU A 231 -17.49 3.41 -20.04
C GLU A 231 -16.83 2.06 -19.82
N LYS A 232 -15.74 2.08 -19.06
CA LYS A 232 -15.08 0.86 -18.60
C LYS A 232 -15.94 0.10 -17.59
N ASN A 233 -16.76 0.82 -16.82
CA ASN A 233 -17.53 0.32 -15.70
C ASN A 233 -18.95 0.86 -15.76
N ILE A 234 -19.91 0.06 -15.33
CA ILE A 234 -21.32 0.47 -15.31
C ILE A 234 -21.54 1.49 -14.21
N PHE A 235 -22.27 2.56 -14.49
CA PHE A 235 -22.84 3.40 -13.45
C PHE A 235 -24.34 3.51 -13.62
N TRP A 236 -25.05 3.53 -12.49
CA TRP A 236 -26.50 3.50 -12.49
C TRP A 236 -27.08 4.89 -12.74
N ASN A 237 -28.08 4.95 -13.62
CA ASN A 237 -28.91 6.13 -13.81
C ASN A 237 -30.36 5.78 -13.46
N PRO A 238 -31.05 6.59 -12.63
CA PRO A 238 -32.44 6.33 -12.23
C PRO A 238 -33.45 6.17 -13.37
N ARG A 239 -33.13 6.65 -14.57
CA ARG A 239 -34.04 6.70 -15.72
C ARG A 239 -33.49 5.98 -16.95
N MET A 240 -32.18 6.06 -17.16
CA MET A 240 -31.54 5.62 -18.40
C MET A 240 -30.81 4.29 -18.18
N ILE A 241 -31.28 3.24 -18.88
CA ILE A 241 -30.77 1.88 -18.75
C ILE A 241 -29.42 1.77 -19.49
N PRO A 242 -28.35 1.24 -18.86
CA PRO A 242 -27.09 0.97 -19.57
C PRO A 242 -27.27 0.06 -20.78
N LEU A 243 -26.46 0.26 -21.81
CA LEU A 243 -26.49 -0.53 -23.04
C LEU A 243 -25.21 -1.35 -23.19
N ILE A 244 -25.35 -2.55 -23.75
CA ILE A 244 -24.27 -3.46 -24.08
C ILE A 244 -24.09 -3.43 -25.59
N VAL A 245 -22.83 -3.28 -26.02
CA VAL A 245 -22.40 -3.38 -27.41
C VAL A 245 -21.60 -4.67 -27.54
N GLN A 246 -22.09 -5.61 -28.35
CA GLN A 246 -21.42 -6.88 -28.58
C GLN A 246 -21.60 -7.34 -30.02
N THR A 247 -20.51 -7.65 -30.73
CA THR A 247 -20.53 -8.13 -32.12
C THR A 247 -21.31 -7.22 -33.08
N GLY A 248 -21.20 -5.90 -32.91
CA GLY A 248 -21.91 -4.90 -33.71
C GLY A 248 -23.41 -4.77 -33.43
N SER A 249 -23.93 -5.45 -32.40
CA SER A 249 -25.32 -5.30 -31.93
C SER A 249 -25.39 -4.53 -30.61
N VAL A 250 -26.35 -3.62 -30.50
CA VAL A 250 -26.60 -2.84 -29.28
C VAL A 250 -27.91 -3.30 -28.63
N ARG A 251 -27.88 -3.58 -27.33
CA ARG A 251 -29.06 -3.91 -26.53
C ARG A 251 -28.99 -3.29 -25.14
N LYS A 252 -30.12 -3.18 -24.46
CA LYS A 252 -30.14 -2.91 -23.02
C LYS A 252 -29.48 -4.08 -22.28
N ILE A 253 -28.77 -3.77 -21.20
CA ILE A 253 -28.38 -4.77 -20.21
C ILE A 253 -29.66 -5.42 -19.63
N THR A 254 -29.73 -6.74 -19.49
CA THR A 254 -30.95 -7.42 -19.02
C THR A 254 -31.14 -7.23 -17.51
N HIS A 255 -32.33 -7.57 -17.00
CA HIS A 255 -32.59 -7.55 -15.55
C HIS A 255 -31.69 -8.55 -14.81
N ARG A 256 -31.45 -9.72 -15.40
CA ARG A 256 -30.62 -10.77 -14.80
C ARG A 256 -29.15 -10.34 -14.76
N GLU A 257 -28.64 -9.72 -15.81
CA GLU A 257 -27.29 -9.15 -15.84
C GLU A 257 -27.10 -8.04 -14.78
N ILE A 258 -28.08 -7.14 -14.62
CA ILE A 258 -28.04 -6.15 -13.52
C ILE A 258 -28.07 -6.87 -12.15
N ALA A 259 -28.93 -7.88 -11.99
CA ALA A 259 -29.02 -8.62 -10.75
C ALA A 259 -27.68 -9.29 -10.38
N ARG A 260 -26.99 -9.91 -11.34
CA ARG A 260 -25.65 -10.47 -11.16
C ARG A 260 -24.63 -9.38 -10.77
N LEU A 261 -24.66 -8.22 -11.43
CA LEU A 261 -23.84 -7.05 -11.08
C LEU A 261 -24.20 -6.41 -9.73
N LYS A 262 -25.35 -6.74 -9.17
CA LYS A 262 -25.76 -6.41 -7.79
C LYS A 262 -25.45 -7.53 -6.80
N GLY A 263 -24.81 -8.62 -7.22
CA GLY A 263 -24.45 -9.75 -6.36
C GLY A 263 -25.62 -10.69 -6.03
N ILE A 264 -26.73 -10.55 -6.75
CA ILE A 264 -27.90 -11.41 -6.65
C ILE A 264 -27.62 -12.68 -7.48
N PRO A 265 -27.78 -13.88 -6.89
CA PRO A 265 -27.49 -15.12 -7.60
C PRO A 265 -28.59 -15.48 -8.61
N ASP A 266 -28.29 -16.37 -9.55
CA ASP A 266 -29.17 -16.69 -10.68
C ASP A 266 -30.46 -17.40 -10.25
N GLU A 267 -30.40 -18.18 -9.17
CA GLU A 267 -31.55 -18.83 -8.54
C GLU A 267 -32.52 -17.85 -7.87
N TYR A 268 -32.11 -16.62 -7.59
CA TYR A 268 -33.00 -15.62 -7.01
C TYR A 268 -34.10 -15.26 -8.02
N LEU A 269 -35.35 -15.42 -7.61
CA LEU A 269 -36.52 -15.26 -8.47
C LEU A 269 -36.77 -13.77 -8.73
N LEU A 270 -36.80 -13.38 -10.00
CA LEU A 270 -37.09 -12.02 -10.43
C LEU A 270 -38.44 -11.97 -11.15
N ASN A 271 -39.26 -10.95 -10.87
CA ASN A 271 -40.55 -10.75 -11.55
C ASN A 271 -40.44 -9.70 -12.66
N ILE A 272 -40.18 -10.15 -13.89
CA ILE A 272 -40.00 -9.27 -15.07
C ILE A 272 -41.31 -8.81 -15.74
N ARG A 273 -42.50 -9.00 -15.12
CA ARG A 273 -43.78 -8.59 -15.73
C ARG A 273 -43.85 -7.10 -16.02
N ASN A 274 -43.35 -6.27 -15.10
CA ASN A 274 -43.22 -4.83 -15.30
C ASN A 274 -41.73 -4.45 -15.33
N LYS A 275 -41.13 -4.67 -16.50
CA LYS A 275 -39.71 -4.46 -16.77
C LYS A 275 -39.21 -3.09 -16.31
N SER A 276 -39.88 -2.02 -16.72
CA SER A 276 -39.44 -0.65 -16.43
C SER A 276 -39.31 -0.35 -14.93
N ASN A 277 -40.26 -0.83 -14.11
CA ASN A 277 -40.21 -0.63 -12.67
C ASN A 277 -39.13 -1.52 -12.02
N LEU A 278 -39.03 -2.81 -12.41
CA LEU A 278 -37.98 -3.68 -11.89
C LEU A 278 -36.57 -3.15 -12.22
N TYR A 279 -36.35 -2.57 -13.41
CA TYR A 279 -35.08 -1.89 -13.73
C TYR A 279 -34.76 -0.80 -12.73
N GLN A 280 -35.72 0.07 -12.43
CA GLN A 280 -35.51 1.16 -11.47
C GLN A 280 -35.13 0.58 -10.11
N GLN A 281 -35.89 -0.39 -9.60
CA GLN A 281 -35.59 -1.03 -8.32
C GLN A 281 -34.20 -1.66 -8.29
N LEU A 282 -33.85 -2.49 -9.29
CA LEU A 282 -32.54 -3.13 -9.38
C LEU A 282 -31.37 -2.14 -9.45
N MET A 283 -31.54 -1.00 -10.13
CA MET A 283 -30.48 0.02 -10.19
C MET A 283 -30.31 0.77 -8.86
N PHE A 284 -31.35 0.85 -8.02
CA PHE A 284 -31.36 1.59 -6.76
C PHE A 284 -30.99 0.78 -5.52
N ILE A 285 -31.14 -0.54 -5.53
CA ILE A 285 -30.75 -1.41 -4.41
C ILE A 285 -29.22 -1.42 -4.21
N PRO A 286 -28.73 -1.68 -2.99
CA PRO A 286 -27.30 -1.86 -2.76
C PRO A 286 -26.81 -3.17 -3.37
N ASN A 287 -25.49 -3.27 -3.57
CA ASN A 287 -24.87 -4.53 -3.94
C ASN A 287 -24.88 -5.51 -2.74
N VAL A 288 -25.35 -6.74 -2.97
CA VAL A 288 -25.50 -7.80 -1.95
C VAL A 288 -24.16 -8.19 -1.33
N PHE A 289 -23.07 -8.24 -2.12
CA PHE A 289 -21.74 -8.58 -1.60
C PHE A 289 -21.18 -7.45 -0.74
N LEU A 290 -21.45 -6.18 -1.09
CA LEU A 290 -21.13 -5.04 -0.22
C LEU A 290 -21.85 -5.15 1.13
N ILE A 291 -23.16 -5.40 1.12
CA ILE A 291 -23.93 -5.60 2.36
C ILE A 291 -23.39 -6.78 3.16
N GLN A 292 -23.04 -7.89 2.51
CA GLN A 292 -22.43 -9.05 3.17
C GLN A 292 -21.14 -8.68 3.90
N GLN A 293 -20.23 -7.94 3.26
CA GLN A 293 -18.98 -7.51 3.89
C GLN A 293 -19.23 -6.57 5.07
N ILE A 294 -20.17 -5.62 4.93
CA ILE A 294 -20.54 -4.73 6.05
C ILE A 294 -21.15 -5.55 7.19
N ALA A 295 -22.06 -6.47 6.92
CA ALA A 295 -22.71 -7.29 7.94
C ALA A 295 -21.72 -8.19 8.72
N PHE A 296 -20.64 -8.65 8.09
CA PHE A 296 -19.55 -9.36 8.78
C PHE A 296 -18.84 -8.49 9.82
N SER A 297 -18.84 -7.17 9.63
CA SER A 297 -18.24 -6.19 10.52
C SER A 297 -19.19 -5.70 11.62
N LEU A 298 -20.39 -6.27 11.77
CA LEU A 298 -21.42 -5.88 12.75
C LEU A 298 -21.72 -6.99 13.76
N CYS A 299 -22.26 -6.59 14.92
CA CYS A 299 -22.68 -7.45 16.02
C CYS A 299 -21.60 -8.48 16.43
N LEU A 300 -20.34 -8.04 16.48
CA LEU A 300 -19.19 -8.91 16.70
C LEU A 300 -19.27 -9.57 18.10
N SER A 301 -18.83 -10.82 18.19
CA SER A 301 -18.45 -11.41 19.47
C SER A 301 -17.02 -11.00 19.84
N ASP A 302 -16.65 -11.06 21.13
CA ASP A 302 -15.28 -10.74 21.60
C ASP A 302 -14.19 -11.44 20.77
N ARG A 303 -14.42 -12.71 20.38
CA ARG A 303 -13.46 -13.48 19.55
C ARG A 303 -13.36 -12.96 18.11
N GLU A 304 -14.47 -12.55 17.52
CA GLU A 304 -14.51 -12.00 16.16
C GLU A 304 -13.94 -10.59 16.13
N GLU A 305 -14.26 -9.77 17.13
CA GLU A 305 -13.65 -8.46 17.35
C GLU A 305 -12.12 -8.62 17.48
N ASP A 306 -11.64 -9.48 18.38
CA ASP A 306 -10.22 -9.77 18.55
C ASP A 306 -9.56 -10.24 17.25
N TYR A 307 -10.27 -11.04 16.44
CA TYR A 307 -9.75 -11.52 15.17
C TYR A 307 -9.62 -10.38 14.14
N LEU A 308 -10.68 -9.61 13.93
CA LEU A 308 -10.69 -8.49 12.98
C LEU A 308 -9.73 -7.37 13.41
N SER A 309 -9.73 -7.02 14.69
CA SER A 309 -8.81 -6.04 15.28
C SER A 309 -7.35 -6.48 15.13
N ARG A 310 -7.04 -7.77 15.30
CA ARG A 310 -5.69 -8.30 15.00
C ARG A 310 -5.33 -8.19 13.52
N MET A 311 -6.28 -8.40 12.61
CA MET A 311 -6.02 -8.24 11.17
C MET A 311 -5.72 -6.79 10.81
N VAL A 312 -6.52 -5.85 11.30
CA VAL A 312 -6.31 -4.41 11.07
C VAL A 312 -4.99 -3.97 11.69
N LEU A 313 -4.72 -4.36 12.94
CA LEU A 313 -3.46 -4.06 13.63
C LEU A 313 -2.26 -4.65 12.89
N LYS A 314 -2.38 -5.85 12.33
CA LYS A 314 -1.32 -6.47 11.53
C LYS A 314 -1.04 -5.65 10.26
N SER A 315 -2.07 -5.22 9.54
CA SER A 315 -1.89 -4.33 8.38
C SER A 315 -1.27 -2.99 8.76
N LYS A 316 -1.71 -2.38 9.87
CA LYS A 316 -1.19 -1.10 10.36
C LYS A 316 0.28 -1.20 10.78
N ARG A 317 0.62 -2.17 11.62
CA ARG A 317 2.00 -2.43 12.05
C ARG A 317 2.93 -2.72 10.87
N PHE A 318 2.43 -3.43 9.86
CA PHE A 318 3.23 -3.73 8.66
C PHE A 318 3.63 -2.45 7.93
N LYS A 319 2.71 -1.50 7.79
CA LYS A 319 2.99 -0.16 7.25
C LYS A 319 3.97 0.60 8.15
N GLU A 320 3.75 0.60 9.46
CA GLU A 320 4.60 1.32 10.44
C GLU A 320 6.05 0.83 10.43
N ILE A 321 6.31 -0.48 10.32
CA ILE A 321 7.67 -1.03 10.25
C ILE A 321 8.43 -0.51 9.04
N LEU A 322 7.77 -0.49 7.88
CA LEU A 322 8.38 -0.03 6.64
C LEU A 322 8.56 1.48 6.62
N PHE A 323 7.63 2.23 7.23
CA PHE A 323 7.78 3.65 7.47
C PHE A 323 8.98 3.96 8.38
N ALA A 324 9.11 3.23 9.50
CA ALA A 324 10.25 3.37 10.41
C ALA A 324 11.59 3.07 9.72
N TYR A 325 11.61 2.10 8.81
CA TYR A 325 12.78 1.84 7.96
C TYR A 325 13.09 3.02 7.03
N PHE A 326 12.09 3.61 6.37
CA PHE A 326 12.31 4.78 5.52
C PHE A 326 12.78 6.00 6.32
N ALA A 327 12.26 6.21 7.53
CA ALA A 327 12.74 7.24 8.44
C ALA A 327 14.21 7.01 8.83
N HIS A 328 14.60 5.77 9.14
CA HIS A 328 16.01 5.40 9.37
C HIS A 328 16.91 5.68 8.15
N LYS A 329 16.35 5.66 6.93
CA LYS A 329 17.04 6.05 5.69
C LYS A 329 16.98 7.55 5.38
N ASN A 330 16.50 8.39 6.31
CA ASN A 330 16.29 9.84 6.15
C ASN A 330 15.35 10.21 4.99
N MET A 331 14.38 9.35 4.67
CA MET A 331 13.42 9.55 3.56
C MET A 331 12.12 10.22 4.03
N GLU A 332 11.93 10.42 5.33
CA GLU A 332 10.67 10.87 5.94
C GLU A 332 10.15 12.21 5.40
N ASN A 333 11.04 13.16 5.09
CA ASN A 333 10.66 14.49 4.62
C ASN A 333 10.11 14.51 3.18
N SER A 334 10.27 13.41 2.45
CA SER A 334 9.80 13.24 1.07
C SER A 334 8.67 12.22 0.96
N LEU A 335 8.20 11.69 2.09
CA LEU A 335 7.07 10.77 2.21
C LEU A 335 5.79 11.55 2.53
N TYR A 336 4.77 11.36 1.71
CA TYR A 336 3.45 11.97 1.89
C TYR A 336 2.39 10.88 1.95
N ASN A 337 1.47 10.99 2.90
CA ASN A 337 0.25 10.17 2.89
C ASN A 337 -0.58 10.53 1.64
N ALA A 338 -1.22 9.54 1.03
CA ALA A 338 -2.15 9.83 -0.06
C ALA A 338 -3.48 10.42 0.45
N GLU A 339 -4.31 10.90 -0.46
CA GLU A 339 -5.66 11.41 -0.16
C GLU A 339 -6.56 10.33 0.44
N GLU A 340 -7.55 10.70 1.29
CA GLU A 340 -8.44 9.76 1.99
C GLU A 340 -9.23 8.79 1.07
N ASP A 341 -9.43 9.14 -0.19
CA ASP A 341 -10.13 8.32 -1.19
C ASP A 341 -9.18 7.51 -2.11
N SER A 342 -7.85 7.60 -1.92
CA SER A 342 -6.84 6.95 -2.75
C SER A 342 -6.52 5.53 -2.28
N MET A 343 -6.28 4.63 -3.22
CA MET A 343 -5.77 3.28 -2.97
C MET A 343 -4.26 3.25 -2.69
N ILE A 344 -3.58 4.38 -2.86
CA ILE A 344 -2.16 4.55 -2.57
C ILE A 344 -2.01 4.80 -1.07
N ASP A 345 -1.09 4.11 -0.40
CA ASP A 345 -0.86 4.37 1.03
C ASP A 345 0.07 5.58 1.19
N PHE A 346 1.17 5.61 0.44
CA PHE A 346 2.18 6.67 0.53
C PHE A 346 2.76 7.03 -0.83
N ARG A 347 3.20 8.28 -0.98
CA ARG A 347 4.01 8.75 -2.10
C ARG A 347 5.38 9.15 -1.61
N TYR A 348 6.42 8.77 -2.34
CA TYR A 348 7.79 9.18 -2.09
C TYR A 348 8.34 9.94 -3.29
N VAL A 349 8.66 11.21 -3.11
CA VAL A 349 9.11 12.09 -4.20
C VAL A 349 10.64 12.20 -4.17
N THR A 350 11.28 11.88 -5.29
CA THR A 350 12.71 12.13 -5.52
C THR A 350 12.87 13.18 -6.63
N ASP A 351 14.08 13.70 -6.78
CA ASP A 351 14.41 14.64 -7.88
C ASP A 351 14.19 14.04 -9.27
N SER A 352 14.20 12.71 -9.39
CA SER A 352 14.12 11.97 -10.66
C SER A 352 12.78 11.30 -10.94
N ALA A 353 12.01 10.99 -9.91
CA ALA A 353 10.79 10.18 -10.01
C ALA A 353 9.92 10.30 -8.75
N THR A 354 8.62 10.07 -8.90
CA THR A 354 7.68 9.88 -7.79
C THR A 354 7.32 8.41 -7.68
N TYR A 355 7.52 7.82 -6.51
CA TYR A 355 7.15 6.45 -6.20
C TYR A 355 5.84 6.40 -5.42
N CYS A 356 4.96 5.46 -5.75
CA CYS A 356 3.68 5.26 -5.06
C CYS A 356 3.68 3.88 -4.42
N PHE A 357 3.45 3.80 -3.12
CA PHE A 357 3.48 2.55 -2.37
C PHE A 357 2.08 2.10 -1.97
N VAL A 358 1.81 0.81 -2.16
CA VAL A 358 0.64 0.12 -1.62
C VAL A 358 1.09 -1.08 -0.81
N PHE A 359 0.66 -1.17 0.44
CA PHE A 359 1.06 -2.19 1.39
C PHE A 359 -0.07 -3.17 1.62
N LYS A 360 0.20 -4.46 1.42
CA LYS A 360 -0.73 -5.54 1.75
C LYS A 360 -0.04 -6.68 2.47
N ILE A 361 -0.72 -7.24 3.46
CA ILE A 361 -0.27 -8.42 4.19
C ILE A 361 -1.45 -9.34 4.43
N TYR A 362 -1.23 -10.64 4.25
CA TYR A 362 -2.24 -11.67 4.32
C TYR A 362 -1.93 -12.70 5.40
N ASN A 363 -2.95 -13.44 5.79
CA ASN A 363 -2.83 -14.47 6.83
C ASN A 363 -2.20 -15.77 6.33
N ASN A 364 -2.10 -15.98 5.03
CA ASN A 364 -1.38 -17.11 4.44
C ASN A 364 -0.98 -16.77 3.01
N ASN A 365 -0.14 -17.62 2.42
CA ASN A 365 0.32 -17.47 1.03
C ASN A 365 -0.67 -18.07 0.00
N SER A 366 -1.82 -18.60 0.44
CA SER A 366 -2.78 -19.26 -0.45
C SER A 366 -3.53 -18.24 -1.31
N GLY A 367 -3.48 -18.42 -2.63
CA GLY A 367 -4.14 -17.54 -3.60
C GLY A 367 -3.53 -16.14 -3.67
N ILE A 368 -2.29 -15.96 -3.20
CA ILE A 368 -1.59 -14.67 -3.18
C ILE A 368 -1.45 -14.07 -4.59
N GLU A 369 -1.20 -14.91 -5.58
CA GLU A 369 -1.01 -14.52 -6.98
C GLU A 369 -2.28 -13.85 -7.53
N ASN A 370 -3.45 -14.47 -7.32
CA ASN A 370 -4.73 -13.90 -7.74
C ASN A 370 -5.05 -12.58 -7.03
N ARG A 371 -4.69 -12.45 -5.75
CA ARG A 371 -4.92 -11.21 -4.97
C ARG A 371 -4.04 -10.08 -5.49
N ILE A 372 -2.78 -10.36 -5.79
CA ILE A 372 -1.83 -9.40 -6.34
C ILE A 372 -2.28 -8.93 -7.73
N LEU A 373 -2.68 -9.85 -8.60
CA LEU A 373 -3.22 -9.49 -9.91
C LEU A 373 -4.47 -8.61 -9.79
N ALA A 374 -5.38 -8.97 -8.89
CA ALA A 374 -6.59 -8.21 -8.64
C ALA A 374 -6.30 -6.79 -8.15
N ILE A 375 -5.44 -6.63 -7.15
CA ILE A 375 -5.14 -5.30 -6.60
C ILE A 375 -4.33 -4.45 -7.59
N SER A 376 -3.36 -5.02 -8.31
CA SER A 376 -2.58 -4.29 -9.33
C SER A 376 -3.48 -3.75 -10.43
N LYS A 377 -4.40 -4.57 -10.94
CA LYS A 377 -5.41 -4.13 -11.90
C LYS A 377 -6.26 -3.01 -11.31
N LYS A 378 -6.77 -3.19 -10.10
CA LYS A 378 -7.65 -2.22 -9.45
C LYS A 378 -6.98 -0.85 -9.27
N ILE A 379 -5.73 -0.81 -8.83
CA ILE A 379 -4.97 0.44 -8.69
C ILE A 379 -4.74 1.07 -10.06
N TYR A 380 -4.28 0.29 -11.05
CA TYR A 380 -4.02 0.77 -12.41
C TYR A 380 -5.27 1.41 -13.06
N GLU A 381 -6.46 0.94 -12.70
CA GLU A 381 -7.72 1.41 -13.27
C GLU A 381 -8.37 2.60 -12.56
N ASN A 382 -8.11 2.75 -11.26
CA ASN A 382 -8.77 3.77 -10.43
C ASN A 382 -7.85 4.92 -10.05
N GLU A 383 -6.53 4.73 -10.04
CA GLU A 383 -5.55 5.75 -9.68
C GLU A 383 -4.92 6.38 -10.93
N ASN A 384 -4.68 7.69 -10.89
CA ASN A 384 -3.87 8.33 -11.92
C ASN A 384 -2.38 8.14 -11.61
N LEU A 385 -1.75 7.20 -12.31
CA LEU A 385 -0.35 6.82 -12.13
C LEU A 385 0.60 7.48 -13.15
N SER A 386 0.12 8.45 -13.93
CA SER A 386 0.95 9.17 -14.91
C SER A 386 2.18 9.77 -14.23
N GLU A 387 3.38 9.46 -14.75
CA GLU A 387 4.67 9.95 -14.23
C GLU A 387 5.03 9.44 -12.82
N THR A 388 4.39 8.36 -12.36
CA THR A 388 4.73 7.69 -11.10
C THR A 388 5.22 6.26 -11.29
N ILE A 389 6.00 5.77 -10.33
CA ILE A 389 6.50 4.40 -10.27
C ILE A 389 5.73 3.67 -9.16
N PRO A 390 4.74 2.83 -9.50
CA PRO A 390 3.94 2.10 -8.52
C PRO A 390 4.69 0.88 -7.97
N ILE A 391 4.67 0.74 -6.65
CA ILE A 391 5.31 -0.34 -5.91
C ILE A 391 4.27 -0.99 -4.99
N LEU A 392 4.01 -2.27 -5.26
CA LEU A 392 3.15 -3.10 -4.44
C LEU A 392 4.00 -3.89 -3.45
N VAL A 393 3.89 -3.53 -2.17
CA VAL A 393 4.65 -4.13 -1.07
C VAL A 393 3.80 -5.17 -0.35
N ILE A 394 4.17 -6.43 -0.52
CA ILE A 394 3.43 -7.61 -0.06
C ILE A 394 4.19 -8.30 1.08
N GLY A 395 3.58 -8.38 2.27
CA GLY A 395 4.14 -9.07 3.43
C GLY A 395 4.12 -10.60 3.35
N ASN A 396 3.92 -11.19 2.16
CA ASN A 396 3.82 -12.62 1.90
C ASN A 396 4.81 -13.02 0.80
N VAL A 397 5.01 -14.32 0.57
CA VAL A 397 5.82 -14.82 -0.54
C VAL A 397 5.06 -14.66 -1.84
N VAL A 398 5.71 -14.15 -2.90
CA VAL A 398 5.09 -13.98 -4.22
C VAL A 398 5.92 -14.69 -5.28
N GLY A 399 5.27 -15.49 -6.13
CA GLY A 399 5.93 -16.17 -7.23
C GLY A 399 6.54 -15.19 -8.26
N ASN A 400 7.76 -15.48 -8.73
CA ASN A 400 8.46 -14.65 -9.71
C ASN A 400 7.70 -14.46 -11.02
N GLU A 401 6.88 -15.44 -11.43
CA GLU A 401 6.02 -15.32 -12.61
C GLU A 401 4.99 -14.20 -12.43
N SER A 402 4.32 -14.14 -11.27
CA SER A 402 3.36 -13.09 -10.96
C SER A 402 4.03 -11.71 -10.86
N LYS A 403 5.22 -11.63 -10.24
CA LYS A 403 5.99 -10.36 -10.18
C LYS A 403 6.25 -9.81 -11.58
N LYS A 404 6.79 -10.64 -12.47
CA LYS A 404 7.10 -10.27 -13.87
C LYS A 404 5.87 -9.91 -14.68
N TYR A 405 4.77 -10.65 -14.51
CA TYR A 405 3.52 -10.36 -15.18
C TYR A 405 2.97 -8.99 -14.77
N VAL A 406 2.93 -8.71 -13.47
CA VAL A 406 2.41 -7.45 -12.92
C VAL A 406 3.25 -6.25 -13.36
N GLU A 407 4.58 -6.42 -13.39
CA GLU A 407 5.50 -5.40 -13.90
C GLU A 407 5.25 -5.12 -15.39
N LYS A 408 5.14 -6.17 -16.21
CA LYS A 408 4.94 -6.02 -17.65
C LYS A 408 3.59 -5.41 -18.01
N GLU A 409 2.51 -5.88 -17.37
CA GLU A 409 1.15 -5.50 -17.73
C GLU A 409 0.70 -4.19 -17.09
N PHE A 410 1.11 -3.92 -15.85
CA PHE A 410 0.65 -2.74 -15.10
C PHE A 410 1.75 -1.70 -14.87
N GLY A 411 3.03 -2.06 -15.08
CA GLY A 411 4.18 -1.20 -14.74
C GLY A 411 4.53 -1.21 -13.25
N PHE A 412 4.03 -2.21 -12.50
CA PHE A 412 4.13 -2.26 -11.04
C PHE A 412 5.28 -3.13 -10.60
N PHE A 413 6.13 -2.61 -9.73
CA PHE A 413 7.13 -3.43 -9.06
C PHE A 413 6.53 -4.09 -7.83
N VAL A 414 6.76 -5.40 -7.68
CA VAL A 414 6.28 -6.15 -6.51
C VAL A 414 7.43 -6.41 -5.57
N TRP A 415 7.35 -5.85 -4.37
CA TRP A 415 8.26 -6.17 -3.27
C TRP A 415 7.58 -7.16 -2.37
N ASP A 416 8.16 -8.33 -2.20
CA ASP A 416 7.59 -9.35 -1.33
C ASP A 416 8.44 -9.52 -0.06
N VAL A 417 8.14 -10.58 0.71
CA VAL A 417 8.87 -10.88 1.94
C VAL A 417 10.39 -11.00 1.73
N GLU A 418 10.87 -11.45 0.56
CA GLU A 418 12.31 -11.56 0.28
C GLU A 418 12.96 -10.17 0.23
N ASN A 419 12.29 -9.21 -0.42
CA ASN A 419 12.77 -7.84 -0.54
C ASN A 419 12.72 -7.09 0.80
N ILE A 420 11.63 -7.27 1.54
CA ILE A 420 11.46 -6.64 2.86
C ILE A 420 12.52 -7.17 3.84
N LEU A 421 12.77 -8.48 3.86
CA LEU A 421 13.81 -9.07 4.68
C LEU A 421 15.20 -8.57 4.33
N TRP A 422 15.46 -8.26 3.05
CA TRP A 422 16.71 -7.67 2.59
C TRP A 422 16.84 -6.22 3.08
N MET A 423 15.80 -5.40 2.93
CA MET A 423 15.78 -4.02 3.43
C MET A 423 16.09 -3.96 4.93
N LEU A 424 15.44 -4.82 5.71
CA LEU A 424 15.54 -4.79 7.17
C LEU A 424 16.84 -5.42 7.72
N GLN A 425 17.78 -5.87 6.88
CA GLN A 425 19.05 -6.46 7.33
C GLN A 425 19.85 -5.52 8.24
N GLU A 426 19.87 -4.23 7.92
CA GLU A 426 20.58 -3.20 8.69
C GLU A 426 19.83 -2.77 9.96
N CYS A 427 18.59 -3.24 10.16
CA CYS A 427 17.74 -2.88 11.30
C CYS A 427 17.23 -4.14 12.02
N PRO A 428 18.06 -4.83 12.84
CA PRO A 428 17.69 -6.11 13.47
C PRO A 428 16.41 -6.07 14.30
N LYS A 429 16.10 -4.93 14.94
CA LYS A 429 14.87 -4.73 15.72
C LYS A 429 13.62 -4.79 14.83
N LEU A 430 13.58 -3.96 13.78
CA LEU A 430 12.49 -3.91 12.81
C LEU A 430 12.33 -5.25 12.09
N ARG A 431 13.45 -5.91 11.76
CA ARG A 431 13.43 -7.27 11.19
C ARG A 431 12.74 -8.26 12.12
N SER A 432 13.09 -8.27 13.40
CA SER A 432 12.51 -9.21 14.37
C SER A 432 11.02 -8.96 14.56
N GLU A 433 10.62 -7.69 14.59
CA GLU A 433 9.23 -7.27 14.68
C GLU A 433 8.43 -7.74 13.46
N PHE A 434 8.93 -7.50 12.25
CA PHE A 434 8.30 -7.95 11.00
C PHE A 434 8.10 -9.47 10.98
N VAL A 435 9.16 -10.23 11.30
CA VAL A 435 9.12 -11.70 11.30
C VAL A 435 8.09 -12.22 12.31
N SER A 436 7.93 -11.59 13.47
CA SER A 436 6.95 -12.00 14.48
C SER A 436 5.49 -11.87 14.05
N MET A 437 5.22 -11.08 13.00
CA MET A 437 3.88 -10.84 12.46
C MET A 437 3.48 -11.82 11.35
N LEU A 438 4.45 -12.53 10.77
CA LEU A 438 4.22 -13.48 9.69
C LEU A 438 3.61 -14.76 10.24
N SER A 439 2.68 -15.35 9.49
CA SER A 439 2.03 -16.62 9.84
C SER A 439 2.79 -17.84 9.33
N PHE A 440 3.96 -17.64 8.73
CA PHE A 440 4.82 -18.66 8.17
C PHE A 440 6.28 -18.40 8.57
N ASN A 441 7.09 -19.45 8.57
CA ASN A 441 8.51 -19.33 8.89
C ASN A 441 9.28 -18.72 7.70
N VAL A 442 10.28 -17.90 8.01
CA VAL A 442 11.15 -17.22 7.05
C VAL A 442 12.57 -17.78 6.99
N THR A 443 12.88 -18.85 7.74
CA THR A 443 14.25 -19.41 7.80
C THR A 443 14.80 -19.82 6.43
N ASP A 444 13.93 -20.32 5.56
CA ASP A 444 14.32 -20.83 4.23
C ASP A 444 14.21 -19.76 3.14
N ILE A 445 13.81 -18.54 3.51
CA ILE A 445 13.63 -17.43 2.57
C ILE A 445 14.95 -16.69 2.41
N THR A 446 15.48 -16.70 1.20
CA THR A 446 16.73 -15.99 0.86
C THR A 446 16.39 -14.53 0.55
N PRO A 447 16.91 -13.53 1.31
CA PRO A 447 16.61 -12.13 1.05
C PRO A 447 17.11 -11.67 -0.32
N GLN A 448 16.28 -10.95 -1.07
CA GLN A 448 16.62 -10.44 -2.40
C GLN A 448 16.69 -8.92 -2.43
N LYS A 449 17.75 -8.40 -3.05
CA LYS A 449 17.95 -6.96 -3.20
C LYS A 449 16.86 -6.33 -4.07
N ILE A 450 16.48 -5.12 -3.71
CA ILE A 450 15.57 -4.29 -4.51
C ILE A 450 16.35 -3.68 -5.67
N GLU A 451 15.86 -3.89 -6.89
CA GLU A 451 16.50 -3.41 -8.12
C GLU A 451 16.24 -1.93 -8.37
N GLN A 452 15.10 -1.41 -7.89
CA GLN A 452 14.74 -0.01 -8.08
C GLN A 452 15.68 0.91 -7.27
N LYS A 453 16.13 2.00 -7.91
CA LYS A 453 17.01 3.03 -7.34
C LYS A 453 16.26 3.94 -6.34
N LEU A 454 15.55 3.35 -5.37
CA LEU A 454 14.84 4.07 -4.31
C LEU A 454 15.75 4.54 -3.19
N PHE A 455 16.75 3.72 -2.89
CA PHE A 455 17.77 4.03 -1.89
C PHE A 455 19.01 4.59 -2.57
N VAL A 456 18.81 5.45 -3.58
CA VAL A 456 19.82 6.45 -3.88
C VAL A 456 19.87 7.27 -2.61
N GLN A 457 20.80 6.90 -1.72
CA GLN A 457 21.31 7.81 -0.72
C GLN A 457 21.43 9.16 -1.41
N LYS A 458 21.15 10.27 -0.72
CA LYS A 458 21.85 11.50 -1.07
C LYS A 458 23.35 11.14 -1.10
N LYS A 459 23.84 10.69 -2.27
CA LYS A 459 25.09 11.15 -2.80
C LYS A 459 24.84 12.63 -2.79
N GLU A 460 25.32 13.32 -1.75
CA GLU A 460 25.86 14.63 -2.02
C GLU A 460 26.65 14.44 -3.31
N ASN A 461 26.15 15.05 -4.40
CA ASN A 461 26.84 15.06 -5.67
C ASN A 461 28.15 15.81 -5.40
N LEU A 462 29.12 15.12 -4.83
CA LEU A 462 30.52 15.44 -4.92
C LEU A 462 30.85 15.10 -6.38
N VAL A 463 30.46 16.02 -7.26
CA VAL A 463 30.80 15.99 -8.67
C VAL A 463 32.32 15.82 -8.73
N LYS A 464 32.85 14.96 -9.61
CA LYS A 464 34.28 14.81 -9.94
C LYS A 464 35.11 16.09 -9.73
N TRP A 465 34.58 17.20 -10.27
CA TRP A 465 35.16 18.52 -10.23
C TRP A 465 35.33 19.09 -8.81
N ASP A 466 34.42 18.82 -7.88
CA ASP A 466 34.48 19.31 -6.49
C ASP A 466 35.60 18.65 -5.69
N LEU A 467 35.76 17.32 -5.76
CA LEU A 467 36.76 16.60 -4.98
C LEU A 467 38.19 16.91 -5.44
N GLN A 468 38.44 16.88 -6.75
CA GLN A 468 39.76 17.15 -7.31
C GLN A 468 40.15 18.63 -7.13
N GLU A 469 39.22 19.58 -7.30
CA GLU A 469 39.50 21.00 -7.05
C GLU A 469 39.68 21.31 -5.55
N ARG A 470 38.89 20.72 -4.65
CA ARG A 470 39.13 20.84 -3.20
C ARG A 470 40.49 20.27 -2.80
N LEU A 471 40.87 19.13 -3.36
CA LEU A 471 42.18 18.52 -3.11
C LEU A 471 43.31 19.45 -3.56
N ARG A 472 43.12 20.15 -4.69
CA ARG A 472 44.08 21.11 -5.24
C ARG A 472 44.12 22.43 -4.45
N THR A 473 43.00 22.91 -3.91
CA THR A 473 42.90 24.24 -3.28
C THR A 473 43.41 24.27 -1.83
N ILE A 474 43.27 23.18 -1.08
CA ILE A 474 43.75 23.06 0.31
C ILE A 474 45.29 23.24 0.35
N LYS A 475 45.83 24.07 1.24
CA LYS A 475 47.28 24.28 1.28
C LYS A 475 47.97 23.21 2.12
N PRO A 476 49.14 22.69 1.70
CA PRO A 476 49.97 21.86 2.57
C PRO A 476 50.34 22.59 3.86
N GLY A 477 50.37 21.86 4.97
CA GLY A 477 50.74 22.39 6.28
C GLY A 477 49.68 22.18 7.36
N GLN A 478 50.06 22.51 8.59
CA GLN A 478 49.23 22.25 9.77
C GLN A 478 47.94 23.08 9.80
N ALA A 479 47.92 24.26 9.16
CA ALA A 479 46.78 25.16 9.16
C ALA A 479 45.51 24.51 8.56
N ASP A 480 45.66 23.85 7.41
CA ASP A 480 44.54 23.26 6.68
C ASP A 480 44.49 21.72 6.84
N ALA A 481 45.30 21.16 7.76
CA ALA A 481 45.40 19.70 7.94
C ALA A 481 44.07 19.03 8.27
N ARG A 482 43.20 19.71 9.04
CA ARG A 482 41.87 19.20 9.38
C ARG A 482 40.92 19.22 8.18
N GLU A 483 41.03 20.22 7.32
CA GLU A 483 40.24 20.31 6.10
C GLU A 483 40.65 19.23 5.10
N TYR A 484 41.97 18.99 4.99
CA TYR A 484 42.51 17.88 4.21
C TYR A 484 42.05 16.52 4.72
N GLU A 485 42.07 16.29 6.03
CA GLU A 485 41.57 15.07 6.67
C GLU A 485 40.09 14.84 6.34
N GLN A 486 39.24 15.86 6.50
CA GLN A 486 37.82 15.74 6.17
C GLN A 486 37.61 15.42 4.69
N LEU A 487 38.33 16.09 3.78
CA LEU A 487 38.26 15.80 2.35
C LEU A 487 38.68 14.36 2.03
N CYS A 488 39.75 13.86 2.65
CA CYS A 488 40.20 12.49 2.43
C CYS A 488 39.17 11.47 2.94
N VAL A 489 38.47 11.75 4.04
CA VAL A 489 37.34 10.94 4.51
C VAL A 489 36.21 10.92 3.47
N ASP A 490 35.84 12.08 2.94
CA ASP A 490 34.80 12.21 1.91
C ASP A 490 35.19 11.40 0.66
N ILE A 491 36.44 11.50 0.22
CA ILE A 491 37.01 10.75 -0.91
C ILE A 491 36.97 9.23 -0.64
N LEU A 492 37.38 8.78 0.54
CA LEU A 492 37.36 7.34 0.86
C LEU A 492 35.94 6.77 0.88
N LYS A 493 34.97 7.53 1.41
CA LYS A 493 33.54 7.18 1.36
C LYS A 493 33.04 7.10 -0.09
N TYR A 494 33.48 8.03 -0.94
CA TYR A 494 33.16 8.04 -2.37
C TYR A 494 33.71 6.79 -3.10
N LEU A 495 34.98 6.47 -2.88
CA LEU A 495 35.67 5.40 -3.60
C LEU A 495 35.26 4.00 -3.14
N PHE A 496 35.17 3.76 -1.83
CA PHE A 496 35.19 2.40 -1.27
C PHE A 496 33.99 2.01 -0.40
N SER A 497 32.91 2.81 -0.36
CA SER A 497 31.72 2.49 0.48
C SER A 497 31.02 1.16 0.11
N GLU A 498 31.22 0.69 -1.12
CA GLU A 498 30.74 -0.61 -1.61
C GLU A 498 31.52 -1.79 -1.01
N ASN A 499 32.79 -1.62 -0.67
CA ASN A 499 33.64 -2.69 -0.11
C ASN A 499 33.96 -2.51 1.38
N VAL A 500 33.89 -1.28 1.88
CA VAL A 500 34.28 -0.89 3.24
C VAL A 500 33.12 -0.16 3.92
N GLU A 501 32.74 -0.66 5.10
CA GLU A 501 31.83 -0.01 6.02
C GLU A 501 32.63 0.93 6.93
N PHE A 502 32.52 2.23 6.71
CA PHE A 502 33.23 3.24 7.51
C PHE A 502 32.51 3.55 8.82
N PHE A 503 33.26 3.66 9.92
CA PHE A 503 32.70 4.11 11.20
C PHE A 503 32.74 5.64 11.27
N ASP A 504 31.64 6.27 11.68
CA ASP A 504 31.64 7.72 11.94
C ASP A 504 32.59 8.07 13.08
N GLU A 505 33.15 9.29 13.02
CA GLU A 505 34.02 9.85 14.05
C GLU A 505 33.31 9.84 15.41
N GLN A 506 33.47 8.77 16.18
CA GLN A 506 32.99 8.76 17.55
C GLN A 506 33.72 9.85 18.34
N LYS A 507 32.94 10.83 18.78
CA LYS A 507 33.28 11.82 19.80
C LYS A 507 33.89 11.11 21.01
N LYS A 508 35.13 11.52 21.32
CA LYS A 508 35.85 11.40 22.60
C LYS A 508 35.12 10.60 23.69
N SER A 509 35.40 9.31 23.79
CA SER A 509 35.19 8.54 25.01
C SER A 509 36.28 7.47 25.12
N ASN A 510 36.94 7.49 26.27
CA ASN A 510 38.02 6.63 26.76
C ASN A 510 39.45 6.91 26.26
N ASN A 511 40.11 7.77 27.05
CA ASN A 511 41.55 7.95 27.20
C ASN A 511 42.34 8.49 25.99
N ARG A 512 42.89 9.70 26.19
CA ARG A 512 43.83 10.44 25.33
C ARG A 512 45.16 9.71 25.12
N LEU A 513 45.18 8.53 24.52
CA LEU A 513 46.44 7.83 24.28
C LEU A 513 46.69 7.40 22.84
N TYR A 514 45.71 6.99 22.02
CA TYR A 514 45.98 6.64 20.61
C TYR A 514 44.74 6.85 19.74
N ARG A 515 44.75 7.82 18.82
CA ARG A 515 43.63 8.15 17.92
C ARG A 515 44.13 7.94 16.48
N PHE A 516 43.55 6.99 15.74
CA PHE A 516 43.74 6.89 14.29
C PHE A 516 42.69 7.76 13.62
N ASP A 517 43.05 8.39 12.51
CA ASP A 517 42.24 9.44 11.90
C ASP A 517 40.93 8.85 11.36
N PHE A 518 40.98 7.67 10.74
CA PHE A 518 39.78 7.02 10.21
C PHE A 518 39.90 5.49 10.15
N CYS A 519 38.78 4.77 10.30
CA CYS A 519 38.76 3.30 10.32
C CYS A 519 37.56 2.77 9.55
N GLY A 520 37.80 1.73 8.75
CA GLY A 520 36.75 1.03 8.00
C GLY A 520 36.79 -0.47 8.26
N LYS A 521 35.63 -1.12 8.24
CA LYS A 521 35.49 -2.57 8.30
C LYS A 521 35.25 -3.11 6.90
N ILE A 522 36.04 -4.09 6.48
CA ILE A 522 35.86 -4.75 5.19
C ILE A 522 34.55 -5.54 5.24
N ARG A 523 33.69 -5.34 4.23
CA ARG A 523 32.43 -6.09 4.08
C ARG A 523 32.74 -7.57 3.79
N THR A 524 31.77 -8.46 3.97
CA THR A 524 31.99 -9.93 3.85
C THR A 524 31.38 -10.51 2.58
N ILE A 525 30.67 -9.71 1.78
CA ILE A 525 29.92 -10.14 0.60
C ILE A 525 30.20 -9.14 -0.53
N ASN A 526 30.47 -9.63 -1.74
CA ASN A 526 30.75 -8.83 -2.94
C ASN A 526 31.90 -7.82 -2.78
N THR A 527 32.99 -8.21 -2.13
CA THR A 527 34.22 -7.41 -2.04
C THR A 527 35.09 -7.60 -3.27
N SER A 528 35.72 -6.52 -3.72
CA SER A 528 36.70 -6.55 -4.81
C SER A 528 38.00 -7.25 -4.41
N GLU A 529 38.83 -7.57 -5.41
CA GLU A 529 40.01 -8.44 -5.28
C GLU A 529 40.99 -7.99 -4.20
N PHE A 530 41.32 -6.69 -4.15
CA PHE A 530 42.20 -6.14 -3.12
C PHE A 530 41.70 -6.41 -1.70
N PHE A 531 40.42 -6.10 -1.43
CA PHE A 531 39.85 -6.24 -0.09
C PHE A 531 39.71 -7.71 0.32
N ASP A 532 39.37 -8.58 -0.62
CA ASP A 532 39.32 -10.02 -0.40
C ASP A 532 40.73 -10.58 -0.11
N THR A 533 41.73 -10.14 -0.85
CA THR A 533 43.14 -10.53 -0.68
C THR A 533 43.66 -10.14 0.70
N VAL A 534 43.48 -8.88 1.12
CA VAL A 534 43.95 -8.44 2.45
C VAL A 534 43.14 -9.08 3.58
N GLN A 535 41.86 -9.38 3.37
CA GLN A 535 41.06 -10.08 4.38
C GLN A 535 41.52 -11.52 4.58
N LYS A 536 41.74 -12.25 3.48
CA LYS A 536 42.12 -13.68 3.50
C LYS A 536 43.59 -13.89 3.87
N PHE A 537 44.51 -13.19 3.21
CA PHE A 537 45.94 -13.49 3.31
C PHE A 537 46.66 -12.66 4.37
N PHE A 538 46.19 -11.44 4.63
CA PHE A 538 46.74 -10.60 5.70
C PHE A 538 45.94 -10.74 7.01
N GLY A 539 44.82 -11.47 7.01
CA GLY A 539 44.00 -11.71 8.20
C GLY A 539 43.46 -10.42 8.81
N THR A 540 43.16 -9.42 7.99
CA THR A 540 42.62 -8.14 8.44
C THR A 540 41.11 -8.10 8.30
N LYS A 541 40.42 -7.54 9.29
CA LYS A 541 38.97 -7.24 9.19
C LYS A 541 38.73 -5.72 9.11
N TYR A 542 39.69 -4.95 9.61
CA TYR A 542 39.61 -3.50 9.69
C TYR A 542 40.81 -2.88 8.98
N LEU A 543 40.55 -1.79 8.27
CA LEU A 543 41.54 -0.94 7.62
C LEU A 543 41.71 0.33 8.43
N ILE A 544 42.96 0.72 8.65
CA ILE A 544 43.31 1.98 9.28
C ILE A 544 43.71 2.98 8.21
N PHE A 545 43.15 4.19 8.29
CA PHE A 545 43.49 5.28 7.40
C PHE A 545 44.12 6.41 8.20
N GLU A 546 45.20 6.98 7.67
CA GLU A 546 45.86 8.17 8.20
C GLU A 546 46.04 9.23 7.13
N PHE A 547 45.93 10.49 7.52
CA PHE A 547 46.00 11.62 6.59
C PHE A 547 47.15 12.56 6.99
N LYS A 548 48.05 12.87 6.04
CA LYS A 548 49.24 13.71 6.27
C LYS A 548 49.31 14.87 5.29
N ASN A 549 48.86 16.04 5.73
CA ASN A 549 48.93 17.29 4.96
C ASN A 549 50.31 17.97 5.08
N TYR A 550 51.39 17.30 4.67
CA TYR A 550 52.76 17.83 4.75
C TYR A 550 53.23 18.42 3.42
N GLU A 551 54.10 19.44 3.48
CA GLU A 551 54.74 20.03 2.28
C GLU A 551 55.71 19.05 1.60
N LYS A 552 56.33 18.17 2.38
CA LYS A 552 57.29 17.16 1.93
C LYS A 552 56.67 15.77 1.99
N ALA A 553 57.24 14.84 1.23
CA ALA A 553 56.91 13.42 1.32
C ALA A 553 57.07 12.91 2.76
N ILE A 554 56.24 11.94 3.14
CA ILE A 554 56.32 11.32 4.47
C ILE A 554 57.59 10.48 4.58
N SER A 555 58.18 10.46 5.77
CA SER A 555 59.41 9.76 6.07
C SER A 555 59.14 8.43 6.77
N GLN A 556 60.20 7.65 7.00
CA GLN A 556 60.14 6.43 7.80
C GLN A 556 59.51 6.62 9.20
N LYS A 557 59.59 7.83 9.77
CA LYS A 557 59.01 8.14 11.09
C LYS A 557 57.50 7.94 11.11
N GLU A 558 56.82 8.38 10.05
CA GLU A 558 55.36 8.24 9.91
C GLU A 558 54.99 6.77 9.79
N ILE A 559 55.75 5.98 9.03
CA ILE A 559 55.53 4.52 8.88
C ILE A 559 55.61 3.80 10.23
N TYR A 560 56.68 4.02 11.01
CA TYR A 560 56.82 3.40 12.33
C TYR A 560 55.79 3.88 13.34
N THR A 561 55.20 5.07 13.12
CA THR A 561 54.11 5.55 13.96
C THR A 561 52.82 4.80 13.63
N THR A 562 52.48 4.67 12.35
CA THR A 562 51.32 3.90 11.88
C THR A 562 51.43 2.41 12.19
N GLU A 563 52.63 1.83 12.10
CA GLU A 563 52.87 0.41 12.39
C GLU A 563 52.47 0.02 13.82
N LYS A 564 52.69 0.91 14.80
CA LYS A 564 52.33 0.67 16.21
C LYS A 564 50.83 0.47 16.41
N TYR A 565 50.03 0.92 15.46
CA TYR A 565 48.56 0.88 15.50
C TYR A 565 48.00 -0.40 14.91
N LEU A 566 48.79 -1.05 14.06
CA LEU A 566 48.44 -2.32 13.47
C LEU A 566 48.66 -3.42 14.50
N TYR A 567 47.56 -4.04 14.91
CA TYR A 567 47.53 -5.07 15.94
C TYR A 567 46.76 -6.30 15.46
N GLU A 568 47.49 -7.40 15.34
CA GLU A 568 47.00 -8.68 14.86
C GLU A 568 45.80 -9.20 15.65
N LYS A 569 45.83 -9.18 16.99
CA LYS A 569 44.71 -9.71 17.79
C LYS A 569 43.43 -8.87 17.65
N ALA A 570 43.54 -7.65 17.13
CA ALA A 570 42.39 -6.81 16.82
C ALA A 570 42.02 -6.82 15.33
N LEU A 571 42.59 -7.74 14.53
CA LEU A 571 42.33 -7.89 13.09
C LEU A 571 42.57 -6.59 12.31
N ARG A 572 43.62 -5.86 12.69
CA ARG A 572 44.07 -4.60 12.08
C ARG A 572 45.50 -4.77 11.59
N LYS A 573 45.71 -5.40 10.44
CA LYS A 573 47.06 -5.61 9.87
C LYS A 573 47.38 -4.71 8.68
N VAL A 574 46.40 -3.94 8.21
CA VAL A 574 46.54 -3.12 6.99
C VAL A 574 46.20 -1.66 7.27
N ALA A 575 47.09 -0.77 6.85
CA ALA A 575 46.89 0.67 6.88
C ALA A 575 47.11 1.32 5.50
N ILE A 576 46.40 2.41 5.24
CA ILE A 576 46.56 3.25 4.06
C ILE A 576 46.84 4.68 4.55
N ILE A 577 47.98 5.24 4.16
CA ILE A 577 48.38 6.61 4.50
C ILE A 577 48.21 7.48 3.26
N ILE A 578 47.33 8.47 3.33
CA ILE A 578 47.12 9.46 2.27
C ILE A 578 47.90 10.73 2.62
N SER A 579 48.72 11.22 1.69
CA SER A 579 49.57 12.38 1.91
C SER A 579 49.78 13.19 0.64
N ARG A 580 50.13 14.48 0.76
CA ARG A 580 50.26 15.37 -0.41
C ARG A 580 51.28 14.87 -1.45
N LYS A 581 52.41 14.32 -0.99
CA LYS A 581 53.57 13.95 -1.83
C LYS A 581 53.96 12.48 -1.76
N GLY A 582 53.12 11.63 -1.16
CA GLY A 582 53.42 10.20 -0.99
C GLY A 582 54.61 9.95 -0.06
N MET A 583 55.22 8.78 -0.20
CA MET A 583 56.34 8.28 0.61
C MET A 583 57.70 8.63 -0.01
N ASP A 584 58.67 9.06 0.82
CA ASP A 584 60.07 9.11 0.42
C ASP A 584 60.70 7.70 0.31
N GLU A 585 61.91 7.60 -0.26
CA GLU A 585 62.58 6.29 -0.43
C GLU A 585 62.80 5.54 0.89
N ASN A 586 63.04 6.25 1.99
CA ASN A 586 63.24 5.62 3.29
C ASN A 586 61.91 5.12 3.87
N ALA A 587 60.81 5.84 3.65
CA ALA A 587 59.46 5.42 4.01
C ALA A 587 59.01 4.20 3.21
N GLN A 588 59.31 4.14 1.90
CA GLN A 588 59.03 2.96 1.08
C GLN A 588 59.80 1.73 1.59
N LYS A 589 61.11 1.90 1.91
CA LYS A 589 61.93 0.83 2.53
C LYS A 589 61.38 0.41 3.89
N ALA A 590 60.98 1.35 4.73
CA ALA A 590 60.40 1.07 6.04
C ALA A 590 59.05 0.33 5.93
N SER A 591 58.19 0.69 4.97
CA SER A 591 56.92 0.00 4.73
C SER A 591 57.14 -1.45 4.28
N ARG A 592 58.05 -1.67 3.32
CA ARG A 592 58.46 -3.03 2.90
C ARG A 592 59.08 -3.83 4.07
N GLY A 593 59.89 -3.18 4.90
CA GLY A 593 60.45 -3.78 6.12
C GLY A 593 59.36 -4.21 7.11
N SER A 594 58.36 -3.36 7.35
CA SER A 594 57.20 -3.66 8.20
C SER A 594 56.42 -4.88 7.71
N LEU A 595 56.23 -4.97 6.40
CA LEU A 595 55.58 -6.11 5.77
C LEU A 595 56.43 -7.38 5.92
N ARG A 596 57.74 -7.32 5.62
CA ARG A 596 58.65 -8.47 5.67
C ARG A 596 58.82 -9.03 7.08
N GLU A 597 58.99 -8.16 8.07
CA GLU A 597 59.36 -8.57 9.42
C GLU A 597 58.14 -8.84 10.31
N LEU A 598 57.05 -8.09 10.11
CA LEU A 598 55.88 -8.11 11.00
C LEU A 598 54.58 -8.54 10.31
N GLY A 599 54.59 -8.72 8.98
CA GLY A 599 53.39 -9.05 8.21
C GLY A 599 52.34 -7.93 8.20
N LYS A 600 52.77 -6.67 8.42
CA LYS A 600 51.91 -5.49 8.46
C LYS A 600 52.01 -4.74 7.13
N LEU A 601 50.88 -4.55 6.46
CA LEU A 601 50.82 -3.86 5.17
C LEU A 601 50.53 -2.37 5.39
N ILE A 602 51.38 -1.49 4.86
CA ILE A 602 51.19 -0.04 4.91
C ILE A 602 51.32 0.52 3.50
N ILE A 603 50.21 0.90 2.89
CA ILE A 603 50.18 1.48 1.53
C ILE A 603 50.21 3.01 1.64
N GLY A 604 51.00 3.67 0.80
CA GLY A 604 51.07 5.12 0.70
C GLY A 604 50.40 5.61 -0.57
N LEU A 605 49.51 6.59 -0.44
CA LEU A 605 48.88 7.27 -1.58
C LEU A 605 49.27 8.75 -1.55
N SER A 606 49.72 9.25 -2.69
CA SER A 606 49.89 10.67 -2.96
C SER A 606 48.58 11.31 -3.45
N ASP A 607 48.53 12.64 -3.53
CA ASP A 607 47.38 13.31 -4.16
C ASP A 607 47.21 12.89 -5.64
N GLU A 608 48.30 12.56 -6.34
CA GLU A 608 48.25 12.04 -7.72
C GLU A 608 47.58 10.66 -7.79
N ASP A 609 47.90 9.79 -6.83
CA ASP A 609 47.25 8.47 -6.69
C ASP A 609 45.76 8.62 -6.38
N VAL A 610 45.41 9.55 -5.47
CA VAL A 610 44.02 9.82 -5.12
C VAL A 610 43.23 10.36 -6.30
N ASN A 611 43.80 11.28 -7.08
CA ASN A 611 43.15 11.78 -8.31
C ASN A 611 42.92 10.66 -9.31
N LYS A 612 43.89 9.74 -9.47
CA LYS A 612 43.75 8.57 -10.34
C LYS A 612 42.62 7.64 -9.86
N LEU A 613 42.51 7.39 -8.56
CA LEU A 613 41.41 6.59 -8.00
C LEU A 613 40.04 7.23 -8.26
N ILE A 614 39.94 8.57 -8.14
CA ILE A 614 38.72 9.33 -8.48
C ILE A 614 38.40 9.18 -9.97
N ASP A 615 39.39 9.35 -10.85
CA ASP A 615 39.22 9.20 -12.29
C ASP A 615 38.76 7.79 -12.68
N MET A 616 39.30 6.75 -12.05
CA MET A 616 38.86 5.36 -12.25
C MET A 616 37.40 5.19 -11.85
N LYS A 617 37.00 5.66 -10.66
CA LYS A 617 35.61 5.56 -10.19
C LYS A 617 34.62 6.26 -11.11
N ASP A 618 35.01 7.41 -11.67
CA ASP A 618 34.17 8.20 -12.58
C ASP A 618 34.06 7.58 -13.98
N ASN A 619 35.05 6.77 -14.39
CA ASN A 619 35.05 6.02 -15.64
C ASN A 619 34.42 4.63 -15.50
N ASP A 620 33.70 4.36 -14.41
CA ASP A 620 33.12 3.06 -14.07
C ASP A 620 34.15 1.91 -13.95
N GLU A 621 35.41 2.24 -13.64
CA GLU A 621 36.47 1.28 -13.29
C GLU A 621 36.51 1.07 -11.77
N ASP A 622 36.97 -0.10 -11.29
CA ASP A 622 37.10 -0.38 -9.85
C ASP A 622 38.40 0.24 -9.30
N PRO A 623 38.34 1.27 -8.43
CA PRO A 623 39.56 1.91 -7.90
C PRO A 623 40.42 0.96 -7.06
N SER A 624 39.84 -0.13 -6.54
CA SER A 624 40.59 -1.11 -5.76
C SER A 624 41.58 -1.92 -6.61
N ASP A 625 41.42 -1.95 -7.93
CA ASP A 625 42.39 -2.55 -8.85
C ASP A 625 43.74 -1.82 -8.78
N TYR A 626 43.72 -0.49 -8.57
CA TYR A 626 44.96 0.27 -8.38
C TYR A 626 45.65 -0.09 -7.06
N LEU A 627 44.88 -0.31 -5.99
CA LEU A 627 45.43 -0.78 -4.72
C LEU A 627 45.99 -2.20 -4.83
N GLN A 628 45.36 -3.06 -5.64
CA GLN A 628 45.86 -4.40 -5.95
C GLN A 628 47.22 -4.32 -6.67
N VAL A 629 47.36 -3.46 -7.67
CA VAL A 629 48.64 -3.25 -8.37
C VAL A 629 49.74 -2.75 -7.41
N LEU A 630 49.42 -1.83 -6.50
CA LEU A 630 50.38 -1.38 -5.49
C LEU A 630 50.81 -2.51 -4.56
N LEU A 631 49.86 -3.34 -4.12
CA LEU A 631 50.12 -4.51 -3.30
C LEU A 631 51.02 -5.52 -4.03
N ASP A 632 50.70 -5.85 -5.28
CA ASP A 632 51.46 -6.80 -6.09
C ASP A 632 52.90 -6.34 -6.30
N ASN A 633 53.10 -5.06 -6.64
CA ASN A 633 54.43 -4.47 -6.79
C ASN A 633 55.23 -4.53 -5.48
N MET A 634 54.59 -4.23 -4.34
CA MET A 634 55.24 -4.36 -3.03
C MET A 634 55.65 -5.80 -2.73
N LEU A 635 54.83 -6.78 -3.10
CA LEU A 635 55.11 -8.21 -2.90
C LEU A 635 56.20 -8.74 -3.84
N ILE A 636 56.28 -8.23 -5.07
CA ILE A 636 57.33 -8.61 -6.04
C ILE A 636 58.70 -8.06 -5.60
N ASP A 637 58.74 -6.82 -5.11
CA ASP A 637 59.97 -6.14 -4.68
C ASP A 637 60.45 -6.52 -3.26
N LEU A 638 59.81 -7.51 -2.63
CA LEU A 638 60.17 -7.99 -1.29
C LEU A 638 61.42 -8.87 -1.35
N GLU A 639 62.59 -8.23 -1.35
CA GLU A 639 63.88 -8.92 -1.20
C GLU A 639 64.08 -9.43 0.24
N LYS A 640 64.73 -10.60 0.37
CA LYS A 640 65.05 -11.24 1.65
C LYS A 640 66.04 -10.46 2.49
#